data_AF-A0A318UCP0-F1
#
_entry.id   AF-A0A318UCP0-F1
#
_cell.length_a   1.000
_cell.length_b   1.000
_cell.length_c   1.000
_cell.angle_alpha   90.00
_cell.angle_beta   90.00
_cell.angle_gamma   90.00
#
_symmetry.space_group_name_H-M   'P 1'
#
loop_
_entity.id
_entity.type
_entity.pdbx_description
1 polymer ?
#
loop_
_entity_poly.entity_id
_entity_poly.type
_entity_poly.pdbx_seq_one_letter_code
_entity_poly.pdbx_strand_id
1 'polypeptide(L)'
;MKRRNFLIQGSLAASGLVFMNAIPSFARSVLEKGTLLQNNDLYDLFKNPELSYRPFVRWWWNGNKIEKAELARELRILKDAGIGGVEINPISFPSRTDDMGKPSIEWLSEQWIDLLKFTLEEAKSLGMTCDLLVGTGFPSGGAFLEDEERSQIVVIAVKKMEGPLETELSLFDLCKEADPAITNPYSGRKMEVLEVKMVPDPLSRMEEVTDLSGQIKSGSIKVSVPKGKHAVYALVKVEGFMKVIQGTPGGMGPVLNHFDGKAVRKYLNHMTDTIEKRIGPLAPDVRSFFVDSMETEGANWNHDMMSEFQKRRGYDLYPYLPFILFKIGGMGNTADAGYTVQTSKDFKQMQERIRYDFELTKAELFQERFVHNFATWCSDHKIKSRAQAYGRGYFLLEGSFEIDIPECETWLKYGIGDDVSEKEFAQYPWHLGQGNTMINKYVSSAAHLKDKKLVSSEELTNTAMVFNEDLEILKIAGDQSTISGVTHPIFHGFNYSPKDAAFPGWITYGGYLNEKNNMWPFFKYYTDYRARLSALLQQATMFADIALLAPIADLWGEYGAQNEPFPTVVSPAYQMLVWEAIHQNGNACDYVSEQVIQNAEMKNGGLNYGKRKYNTLFLIEVRSLDPATAKKLYDFVAAGGRIFCMEAYPEKSAGWNNYQQRDEQVRSWVNKMKAFADRFIFLNKPAADFTAWFKGIQEQYKLHPYVRLKTPVREVTQVRYQTKQAEIFLFNNSSKHRVYSLEASFSKEVTSQKQAWLWDAATGERFKLELKEGKLHLELEPADSRLVIFDQNSKGENWKAKPLTGKNAIALEQKWSAEFRHSDGSVKTKEMNKLSDLKELPEEVNFSGTVIYRNTFQHSGQQALQYLNLGKVYGISKVLVNGKDAGTQWYGRRIYNIDHLLKKGTNQLEIQVITTMGNYMKTLKDNPVAQYWTNEKRKVQPLQSMGLQGPVHVY
;
A
#
# COMPACT_ATOMS: atom_id res chain seq x y z
N MET A 1 42.59 -23.21 -14.54
CA MET A 1 42.01 -22.87 -15.85
C MET A 1 42.16 -24.05 -16.79
N LYS A 2 41.06 -24.56 -17.38
CA LYS A 2 41.07 -25.81 -18.17
C LYS A 2 41.16 -25.50 -19.67
N ARG A 3 42.20 -26.02 -20.32
CA ARG A 3 42.61 -25.94 -21.75
C ARG A 3 41.51 -26.25 -22.78
N ARG A 4 40.37 -26.81 -22.33
CA ARG A 4 39.22 -27.21 -23.16
C ARG A 4 38.29 -26.03 -23.54
N ASN A 5 38.26 -24.95 -22.76
CA ASN A 5 37.44 -23.76 -23.08
C ASN A 5 38.08 -22.84 -24.13
N PHE A 6 39.41 -22.84 -24.26
CA PHE A 6 40.12 -22.02 -25.23
C PHE A 6 39.93 -22.52 -26.68
N LEU A 7 39.87 -23.84 -26.88
CA LEU A 7 39.66 -24.43 -28.22
C LEU A 7 38.21 -24.32 -28.71
N ILE A 8 37.23 -24.21 -27.80
CA ILE A 8 35.82 -23.96 -28.14
C ILE A 8 35.62 -22.49 -28.53
N GLN A 9 36.36 -21.55 -27.93
CA GLN A 9 36.30 -20.13 -28.31
C GLN A 9 37.15 -19.79 -29.54
N GLY A 10 38.19 -20.58 -29.85
CA GLY A 10 39.04 -20.36 -31.02
C GLY A 10 38.47 -20.86 -32.36
N SER A 11 37.44 -21.70 -32.36
CA SER A 11 36.87 -22.32 -33.58
C SER A 11 35.58 -21.66 -34.10
N LEU A 12 35.01 -20.70 -33.37
CA LEU A 12 33.81 -19.93 -33.78
C LEU A 12 34.11 -18.63 -34.53
N ALA A 13 35.38 -18.30 -34.77
CA ALA A 13 35.79 -17.05 -35.42
C ALA A 13 35.95 -17.13 -36.96
N ALA A 14 35.71 -18.29 -37.60
CA ALA A 14 35.91 -18.43 -39.06
C ALA A 14 34.78 -19.11 -39.85
N SER A 15 33.65 -19.48 -39.21
CA SER A 15 32.54 -20.17 -39.90
C SER A 15 31.14 -19.65 -39.55
N GLY A 16 31.04 -18.55 -38.79
CA GLY A 16 29.78 -17.96 -38.31
C GLY A 16 28.93 -17.21 -39.34
N LEU A 17 29.36 -17.09 -40.61
CA LEU A 17 28.64 -16.32 -41.63
C LEU A 17 27.78 -17.17 -42.60
N VAL A 18 27.77 -18.50 -42.49
CA VAL A 18 27.05 -19.36 -43.47
C VAL A 18 25.81 -20.07 -42.89
N PHE A 19 25.61 -20.13 -41.57
CA PHE A 19 24.48 -20.87 -40.98
C PHE A 19 23.32 -20.03 -40.41
N MET A 20 23.37 -18.69 -40.52
CA MET A 20 22.28 -17.85 -39.99
C MET A 20 20.95 -17.98 -40.76
N ASN A 21 20.93 -18.62 -41.94
CA ASN A 21 19.70 -18.81 -42.72
C ASN A 21 18.99 -20.15 -42.48
N ALA A 22 19.50 -21.01 -41.58
CA ALA A 22 18.93 -22.34 -41.32
C ALA A 22 18.25 -22.48 -39.94
N ILE A 23 18.09 -21.38 -39.18
CA ILE A 23 17.45 -21.41 -37.85
C ILE A 23 15.96 -21.04 -37.99
N PRO A 24 15.02 -21.83 -37.45
CA PRO A 24 13.60 -21.50 -37.44
C PRO A 24 13.36 -20.11 -36.82
N SER A 25 12.42 -19.33 -37.36
CA SER A 25 12.13 -17.95 -36.91
C SER A 25 11.89 -17.84 -35.41
N PHE A 26 11.33 -18.88 -34.79
CA PHE A 26 11.14 -18.96 -33.35
C PHE A 26 12.47 -18.95 -32.57
N ALA A 27 13.44 -19.79 -32.95
CA ALA A 27 14.74 -19.85 -32.29
C ALA A 27 15.59 -18.59 -32.57
N ARG A 28 15.38 -17.93 -33.72
CA ARG A 28 15.98 -16.61 -34.01
C ARG A 28 15.38 -15.52 -33.12
N SER A 29 14.06 -15.52 -32.88
CA SER A 29 13.43 -14.56 -31.96
C SER A 29 13.77 -14.84 -30.49
N VAL A 30 14.01 -16.10 -30.11
CA VAL A 30 14.47 -16.47 -28.76
C VAL A 30 15.94 -16.11 -28.55
N LEU A 31 16.81 -16.29 -29.56
CA LEU A 31 18.19 -15.82 -29.51
C LEU A 31 18.26 -14.30 -29.54
N GLU A 32 17.49 -13.62 -30.39
CA GLU A 32 17.39 -12.15 -30.41
C GLU A 32 16.85 -11.60 -29.09
N LYS A 33 15.76 -12.17 -28.52
CA LYS A 33 15.26 -11.82 -27.18
C LYS A 33 16.28 -12.14 -26.08
N GLY A 34 17.01 -13.24 -26.20
CA GLY A 34 18.06 -13.64 -25.25
C GLY A 34 19.31 -12.75 -25.29
N THR A 35 19.67 -12.21 -26.47
CA THR A 35 20.76 -11.24 -26.63
C THR A 35 20.34 -9.78 -26.38
N LEU A 36 19.08 -9.41 -26.60
CA LEU A 36 18.55 -8.08 -26.27
C LEU A 36 18.51 -7.84 -24.74
N LEU A 37 18.23 -8.89 -23.96
CA LEU A 37 18.20 -8.80 -22.49
C LEU A 37 19.55 -8.55 -21.82
N GLN A 38 20.68 -8.58 -22.55
CA GLN A 38 22.01 -8.33 -22.00
C GLN A 38 22.60 -6.94 -22.26
N ASN A 39 21.92 -6.06 -23.01
CA ASN A 39 22.39 -4.71 -23.31
C ASN A 39 21.23 -3.70 -23.57
N ASN A 40 20.16 -3.74 -22.78
CA ASN A 40 19.16 -2.67 -22.85
C ASN A 40 19.74 -1.41 -22.22
N ASP A 41 19.87 -0.33 -23.02
CA ASP A 41 20.10 1.01 -22.48
C ASP A 41 18.98 1.29 -21.47
N LEU A 42 19.36 1.42 -20.19
CA LEU A 42 18.42 1.68 -19.09
C LEU A 42 17.57 2.93 -19.39
N TYR A 43 18.13 3.89 -20.14
CA TYR A 43 17.43 5.08 -20.54
C TYR A 43 16.37 4.81 -21.62
N ASP A 44 16.64 3.92 -22.58
CA ASP A 44 15.65 3.57 -23.61
C ASP A 44 14.44 2.88 -22.99
N LEU A 45 14.67 1.98 -22.04
CA LEU A 45 13.59 1.34 -21.26
C LEU A 45 12.80 2.37 -20.43
N PHE A 46 13.50 3.28 -19.75
CA PHE A 46 12.85 4.36 -18.99
C PHE A 46 12.02 5.27 -19.89
N LYS A 47 12.54 5.64 -21.06
CA LYS A 47 11.87 6.55 -21.99
C LYS A 47 10.65 5.91 -22.61
N ASN A 48 10.75 4.63 -22.98
CA ASN A 48 9.73 3.87 -23.70
C ASN A 48 9.37 2.57 -22.95
N PRO A 49 8.68 2.65 -21.80
CA PRO A 49 8.36 1.47 -21.01
C PRO A 49 7.37 0.56 -21.75
N GLU A 50 7.67 -0.74 -21.76
CA GLU A 50 6.76 -1.78 -22.26
C GLU A 50 5.45 -1.83 -21.44
N LEU A 51 4.40 -2.41 -22.01
CA LEU A 51 3.07 -2.49 -21.37
C LEU A 51 3.12 -3.20 -20.01
N SER A 52 4.01 -4.18 -19.81
CA SER A 52 4.15 -4.90 -18.54
C SER A 52 4.65 -4.03 -17.39
N TYR A 53 5.28 -2.89 -17.66
CA TYR A 53 5.73 -1.93 -16.65
C TYR A 53 4.71 -0.84 -16.36
N ARG A 54 3.64 -0.75 -17.15
CA ARG A 54 2.60 0.25 -16.94
C ARG A 54 1.73 -0.12 -15.74
N PRO A 55 1.09 0.87 -15.08
CA PRO A 55 0.10 0.62 -14.05
C PRO A 55 -0.99 -0.31 -14.55
N PHE A 56 -1.50 -1.16 -13.66
CA PHE A 56 -2.73 -1.91 -13.91
C PHE A 56 -3.89 -1.21 -13.22
N VAL A 57 -5.12 -1.68 -13.47
CA VAL A 57 -6.29 -1.27 -12.69
C VAL A 57 -6.94 -2.48 -12.04
N ARG A 58 -7.45 -2.30 -10.82
CA ARG A 58 -8.45 -3.22 -10.28
C ARG A 58 -9.77 -2.98 -11.01
N TRP A 59 -10.19 -3.94 -11.82
CA TRP A 59 -11.34 -3.81 -12.70
C TRP A 59 -12.56 -4.50 -12.09
N TRP A 60 -13.45 -3.69 -11.52
CA TRP A 60 -14.63 -4.16 -10.80
C TRP A 60 -15.70 -4.63 -11.76
N TRP A 61 -15.91 -5.94 -11.84
CA TRP A 61 -17.03 -6.54 -12.57
C TRP A 61 -18.30 -6.46 -11.71
N ASN A 62 -18.91 -5.27 -11.70
CA ASN A 62 -20.03 -4.90 -10.84
C ASN A 62 -21.24 -5.84 -11.01
N GLY A 63 -21.56 -6.57 -9.95
CA GLY A 63 -22.61 -7.59 -9.89
C GLY A 63 -22.45 -8.75 -10.86
N ASN A 64 -21.28 -8.90 -11.51
CA ASN A 64 -21.11 -9.69 -12.74
C ASN A 64 -22.20 -9.40 -13.80
N LYS A 65 -22.69 -8.16 -13.87
CA LYS A 65 -23.64 -7.72 -14.90
C LYS A 65 -22.86 -7.21 -16.12
N ILE A 66 -22.16 -8.13 -16.77
CA ILE A 66 -21.13 -7.84 -17.78
C ILE A 66 -21.54 -8.33 -19.17
N GLU A 67 -21.09 -7.62 -20.20
CA GLU A 67 -21.41 -7.91 -21.61
C GLU A 67 -20.14 -7.84 -22.47
N LYS A 68 -20.03 -8.77 -23.43
CA LYS A 68 -18.87 -8.92 -24.33
C LYS A 68 -18.43 -7.61 -24.98
N ALA A 69 -19.37 -6.83 -25.52
CA ALA A 69 -19.07 -5.58 -26.22
C ALA A 69 -18.49 -4.50 -25.30
N GLU A 70 -18.99 -4.43 -24.07
CA GLU A 70 -18.57 -3.46 -23.07
C GLU A 70 -17.19 -3.82 -22.50
N LEU A 71 -16.95 -5.10 -22.20
CA LEU A 71 -15.63 -5.61 -21.79
C LEU A 71 -14.54 -5.21 -22.81
N ALA A 72 -14.82 -5.35 -24.11
CA ALA A 72 -13.89 -4.95 -25.16
C ALA A 72 -13.73 -3.42 -25.29
N ARG A 73 -14.78 -2.65 -25.00
CA ARG A 73 -14.72 -1.18 -25.03
C ARG A 73 -13.84 -0.66 -23.90
N GLU A 74 -14.07 -1.14 -22.67
CA GLU A 74 -13.34 -0.69 -21.48
C GLU A 74 -11.85 -1.07 -21.57
N LEU A 75 -11.51 -2.27 -22.07
CA LEU A 75 -10.11 -2.63 -22.32
C LEU A 75 -9.40 -1.66 -23.29
N ARG A 76 -10.08 -1.21 -24.35
CA ARG A 76 -9.51 -0.23 -25.28
C ARG A 76 -9.35 1.14 -24.64
N ILE A 77 -10.34 1.59 -23.87
CA ILE A 77 -10.28 2.86 -23.14
C ILE A 77 -9.14 2.87 -22.11
N LEU A 78 -8.96 1.77 -21.40
CA LEU A 78 -7.85 1.57 -20.47
C LEU A 78 -6.50 1.61 -21.18
N LYS A 79 -6.37 0.89 -22.31
CA LYS A 79 -5.16 0.92 -23.14
C LYS A 79 -4.84 2.33 -23.62
N ASP A 80 -5.83 3.06 -24.13
CA ASP A 80 -5.66 4.43 -24.62
C ASP A 80 -5.25 5.39 -23.50
N ALA A 81 -5.71 5.15 -22.27
CA ALA A 81 -5.28 5.87 -21.08
C ALA A 81 -3.88 5.45 -20.58
N GLY A 82 -3.23 4.48 -21.22
CA GLY A 82 -1.87 4.03 -20.89
C GLY A 82 -1.79 2.98 -19.78
N ILE A 83 -2.87 2.24 -19.53
CA ILE A 83 -2.91 1.09 -18.63
C ILE A 83 -2.31 -0.16 -19.30
N GLY A 84 -1.48 -0.89 -18.56
CA GLY A 84 -0.78 -2.09 -19.05
C GLY A 84 -1.51 -3.39 -18.84
N GLY A 85 -2.49 -3.42 -17.95
CA GLY A 85 -3.18 -4.63 -17.55
C GLY A 85 -4.35 -4.38 -16.62
N VAL A 86 -5.11 -5.45 -16.38
CA VAL A 86 -6.30 -5.43 -15.52
C VAL A 86 -6.23 -6.57 -14.51
N GLU A 87 -6.67 -6.31 -13.30
CA GLU A 87 -7.05 -7.36 -12.35
C GLU A 87 -8.57 -7.54 -12.43
N ILE A 88 -9.01 -8.70 -12.92
CA ILE A 88 -10.43 -9.04 -13.05
C ILE A 88 -10.96 -9.37 -11.66
N ASN A 89 -11.90 -8.55 -11.19
CA ASN A 89 -12.39 -8.61 -9.81
C ASN A 89 -13.93 -8.62 -9.77
N PRO A 90 -14.57 -9.81 -9.74
CA PRO A 90 -16.01 -9.96 -9.53
C PRO A 90 -16.44 -9.43 -8.16
N ILE A 91 -17.29 -8.41 -8.16
CA ILE A 91 -17.75 -7.75 -6.93
C ILE A 91 -19.24 -7.43 -6.96
N SER A 92 -19.89 -7.31 -5.81
CA SER A 92 -21.33 -7.02 -5.70
C SER A 92 -21.76 -5.79 -6.51
N PHE A 93 -23.06 -5.74 -6.84
CA PHE A 93 -23.62 -4.60 -7.54
C PHE A 93 -23.79 -3.39 -6.62
N PRO A 94 -23.51 -2.16 -7.06
CA PRO A 94 -23.64 -0.97 -6.23
C PRO A 94 -25.12 -0.69 -5.87
N SER A 95 -25.43 -0.63 -4.58
CA SER A 95 -26.80 -0.63 -4.05
C SER A 95 -27.66 0.60 -4.37
N ARG A 96 -27.08 1.68 -4.91
CA ARG A 96 -27.77 2.97 -5.18
C ARG A 96 -27.79 3.33 -6.66
N THR A 97 -27.66 2.32 -7.51
CA THR A 97 -27.53 2.49 -8.95
C THR A 97 -28.60 1.67 -9.66
N ASP A 98 -29.13 2.18 -10.76
CA ASP A 98 -29.99 1.41 -11.65
C ASP A 98 -29.15 0.37 -12.40
N ASP A 99 -29.55 -0.90 -12.30
CA ASP A 99 -28.90 -2.02 -12.97
C ASP A 99 -29.34 -2.18 -14.44
N MET A 100 -30.27 -1.33 -14.89
CA MET A 100 -30.80 -1.28 -16.24
C MET A 100 -31.46 -2.60 -16.66
N GLY A 101 -31.90 -3.41 -15.69
CA GLY A 101 -32.45 -4.75 -15.93
C GLY A 101 -31.42 -5.78 -16.41
N LYS A 102 -30.11 -5.48 -16.34
CA LYS A 102 -29.06 -6.41 -16.80
C LYS A 102 -28.93 -7.59 -15.81
N PRO A 103 -28.99 -8.85 -16.26
CA PRO A 103 -28.90 -9.99 -15.36
C PRO A 103 -27.47 -10.17 -14.82
N SER A 104 -27.36 -10.66 -13.59
CA SER A 104 -26.07 -11.10 -13.04
C SER A 104 -25.70 -12.47 -13.59
N ILE A 105 -24.41 -12.65 -13.93
CA ILE A 105 -23.86 -13.93 -14.35
C ILE A 105 -23.21 -14.60 -13.15
N GLU A 106 -23.55 -15.87 -12.91
CA GLU A 106 -23.02 -16.65 -11.80
C GLU A 106 -21.53 -16.96 -12.02
N TRP A 107 -20.70 -16.69 -11.02
CA TRP A 107 -19.27 -17.00 -11.02
C TRP A 107 -19.06 -18.51 -11.21
N LEU A 108 -18.07 -18.87 -12.03
CA LEU A 108 -17.79 -20.25 -12.50
C LEU A 108 -18.89 -20.92 -13.33
N SER A 109 -19.98 -20.24 -13.68
CA SER A 109 -20.90 -20.74 -14.71
C SER A 109 -20.21 -20.81 -16.08
N GLU A 110 -20.74 -21.67 -16.95
CA GLU A 110 -20.26 -21.79 -18.33
C GLU A 110 -20.21 -20.44 -19.07
N GLN A 111 -21.24 -19.61 -18.88
CA GLN A 111 -21.32 -18.28 -19.47
C GLN A 111 -20.26 -17.32 -18.93
N TRP A 112 -20.01 -17.35 -17.61
CA TRP A 112 -18.96 -16.52 -17.00
C TRP A 112 -17.58 -16.90 -17.53
N ILE A 113 -17.30 -18.20 -17.64
CA ILE A 113 -16.02 -18.71 -18.14
C ILE A 113 -15.81 -18.34 -19.63
N ASP A 114 -16.86 -18.36 -20.44
CA ASP A 114 -16.79 -17.89 -21.84
C ASP A 114 -16.46 -16.40 -21.95
N LEU A 115 -16.99 -15.57 -21.04
CA LEU A 115 -16.67 -14.15 -20.98
C LEU A 115 -15.27 -13.89 -20.42
N LEU A 116 -14.80 -14.69 -19.46
CA LEU A 116 -13.41 -14.67 -19.02
C LEU A 116 -12.49 -14.99 -20.19
N LYS A 117 -12.72 -16.09 -20.92
CA LYS A 117 -11.93 -16.45 -22.11
C LYS A 117 -11.88 -15.31 -23.13
N PHE A 118 -13.05 -14.75 -23.47
CA PHE A 118 -13.10 -13.61 -24.39
C PHE A 118 -12.27 -12.42 -23.89
N THR A 119 -12.36 -12.11 -22.59
CA THR A 119 -11.61 -11.01 -21.98
C THR A 119 -10.11 -11.24 -22.07
N LEU A 120 -9.65 -12.46 -21.77
CA LEU A 120 -8.24 -12.84 -21.89
C LEU A 120 -7.74 -12.74 -23.34
N GLU A 121 -8.53 -13.21 -24.31
CA GLU A 121 -8.21 -13.10 -25.74
C GLU A 121 -8.15 -11.65 -26.22
N GLU A 122 -9.11 -10.80 -25.81
CA GLU A 122 -9.13 -9.38 -26.15
C GLU A 122 -7.95 -8.64 -25.51
N ALA A 123 -7.68 -8.84 -24.23
CA ALA A 123 -6.54 -8.25 -23.53
C ALA A 123 -5.21 -8.64 -24.20
N LYS A 124 -5.06 -9.92 -24.55
CA LYS A 124 -3.90 -10.43 -25.29
C LYS A 124 -3.75 -9.77 -26.66
N SER A 125 -4.84 -9.60 -27.40
CA SER A 125 -4.83 -8.90 -28.70
C SER A 125 -4.38 -7.44 -28.57
N LEU A 126 -4.64 -6.84 -27.40
CA LEU A 126 -4.24 -5.49 -27.06
C LEU A 126 -2.83 -5.39 -26.46
N GLY A 127 -2.19 -6.53 -26.16
CA GLY A 127 -0.90 -6.62 -25.46
C GLY A 127 -0.98 -6.36 -23.95
N MET A 128 -2.20 -6.32 -23.41
CA MET A 128 -2.45 -6.10 -21.98
C MET A 128 -2.29 -7.39 -21.19
N THR A 129 -1.91 -7.25 -19.93
CA THR A 129 -1.79 -8.36 -18.98
C THR A 129 -3.07 -8.52 -18.16
N CYS A 130 -3.44 -9.76 -17.81
CA CYS A 130 -4.54 -10.04 -16.91
C CYS A 130 -4.06 -10.73 -15.62
N ASP A 131 -4.53 -10.22 -14.48
CA ASP A 131 -4.53 -10.92 -13.20
C ASP A 131 -5.98 -11.33 -12.86
N LEU A 132 -6.17 -12.38 -12.07
CA LEU A 132 -7.50 -12.90 -11.73
C LEU A 132 -7.66 -13.08 -10.21
N LEU A 133 -8.73 -12.50 -9.64
CA LEU A 133 -9.07 -12.70 -8.23
C LEU A 133 -9.40 -14.18 -7.94
N VAL A 134 -8.94 -14.67 -6.78
CA VAL A 134 -9.36 -15.96 -6.20
C VAL A 134 -10.71 -15.80 -5.51
N GLY A 135 -11.78 -16.17 -6.22
CA GLY A 135 -13.15 -16.05 -5.73
C GLY A 135 -13.87 -14.80 -6.25
N THR A 136 -14.72 -14.23 -5.39
CA THR A 136 -15.48 -13.00 -5.66
C THR A 136 -15.56 -12.21 -4.37
N GLY A 137 -15.45 -10.88 -4.40
CA GLY A 137 -15.35 -10.10 -3.16
C GLY A 137 -14.21 -10.62 -2.25
N PHE A 138 -14.39 -10.51 -0.93
CA PHE A 138 -13.33 -10.89 0.03
C PHE A 138 -13.89 -11.21 1.44
N PRO A 139 -13.20 -12.02 2.26
CA PRO A 139 -12.25 -13.05 1.83
C PRO A 139 -12.93 -14.14 1.00
N SER A 140 -12.15 -15.03 0.37
CA SER A 140 -12.67 -16.09 -0.50
C SER A 140 -13.66 -17.01 0.23
N GLY A 141 -14.73 -17.39 -0.46
CA GLY A 141 -15.77 -18.27 0.06
C GLY A 141 -16.81 -18.63 -1.00
N GLY A 142 -17.88 -19.29 -0.56
CA GLY A 142 -18.96 -19.75 -1.44
C GLY A 142 -19.94 -20.69 -0.75
N ALA A 143 -21.17 -20.75 -1.27
CA ALA A 143 -22.26 -21.56 -0.70
C ALA A 143 -21.98 -23.07 -0.71
N PHE A 144 -21.05 -23.53 -1.54
CA PHE A 144 -20.64 -24.93 -1.68
C PHE A 144 -19.69 -25.42 -0.57
N LEU A 145 -19.24 -24.54 0.34
CA LEU A 145 -18.42 -24.96 1.48
C LEU A 145 -19.28 -25.70 2.51
N GLU A 146 -18.76 -26.81 3.04
CA GLU A 146 -19.45 -27.68 3.98
C GLU A 146 -18.77 -27.70 5.35
N ASP A 147 -19.57 -27.75 6.41
CA ASP A 147 -19.12 -27.99 7.80
C ASP A 147 -17.83 -27.24 8.21
N GLU A 148 -16.73 -27.98 8.45
CA GLU A 148 -15.44 -27.47 8.92
C GLU A 148 -14.66 -26.66 7.86
N GLU A 149 -15.07 -26.73 6.60
CA GLU A 149 -14.51 -25.91 5.51
C GLU A 149 -14.91 -24.43 5.64
N ARG A 150 -15.87 -24.13 6.53
CA ARG A 150 -16.35 -22.77 6.82
C ARG A 150 -15.56 -22.16 7.98
N SER A 151 -15.28 -20.86 7.89
CA SER A 151 -14.50 -20.14 8.89
C SER A 151 -15.06 -20.31 10.30
N GLN A 152 -14.15 -20.45 11.28
CA GLN A 152 -14.50 -20.67 12.68
C GLN A 152 -13.88 -19.59 13.57
N ILE A 153 -14.62 -19.23 14.61
CA ILE A 153 -14.17 -18.29 15.65
C ILE A 153 -14.60 -18.78 17.03
N VAL A 154 -13.73 -18.62 18.02
CA VAL A 154 -14.08 -18.69 19.44
C VAL A 154 -14.06 -17.28 20.01
N VAL A 155 -15.20 -16.90 20.59
CA VAL A 155 -15.46 -15.58 21.19
C VAL A 155 -15.80 -15.74 22.66
N ILE A 156 -15.86 -14.61 23.36
CA ILE A 156 -16.07 -14.55 24.80
C ILE A 156 -17.31 -13.74 25.18
N ALA A 157 -18.13 -14.32 26.05
CA ALA A 157 -19.13 -13.60 26.85
C ALA A 157 -18.58 -13.30 28.24
N VAL A 158 -18.83 -12.09 28.74
CA VAL A 158 -18.51 -11.71 30.13
C VAL A 158 -19.69 -10.99 30.75
N LYS A 159 -20.26 -11.56 31.81
CA LYS A 159 -21.36 -10.95 32.58
C LYS A 159 -20.90 -10.60 33.98
N LYS A 160 -20.72 -9.30 34.26
CA LYS A 160 -20.41 -8.80 35.61
C LYS A 160 -21.62 -8.94 36.52
N MET A 161 -21.37 -9.36 37.75
CA MET A 161 -22.37 -9.66 38.78
C MET A 161 -21.86 -9.22 40.15
N GLU A 162 -22.78 -8.97 41.08
CA GLU A 162 -22.45 -8.66 42.46
C GLU A 162 -23.33 -9.50 43.39
N GLY A 163 -22.69 -10.29 44.25
CA GLY A 163 -23.36 -11.18 45.17
C GLY A 163 -23.55 -10.59 46.58
N PRO A 164 -24.27 -11.29 47.46
CA PRO A 164 -24.78 -12.65 47.26
C PRO A 164 -25.97 -12.69 46.28
N LEU A 165 -25.92 -13.58 45.30
CA LEU A 165 -26.94 -13.73 44.26
C LEU A 165 -27.05 -15.18 43.79
N GLU A 166 -28.25 -15.74 43.80
CA GLU A 166 -28.58 -17.00 43.11
C GLU A 166 -29.27 -16.66 41.79
N THR A 167 -28.73 -17.15 40.68
CA THR A 167 -29.30 -16.89 39.35
C THR A 167 -29.05 -18.06 38.41
N GLU A 168 -29.73 -18.03 37.26
CA GLU A 168 -29.61 -19.03 36.21
C GLU A 168 -29.43 -18.32 34.88
N LEU A 169 -28.44 -18.74 34.11
CA LEU A 169 -28.13 -18.21 32.78
C LEU A 169 -28.48 -19.26 31.74
N SER A 170 -29.28 -18.88 30.74
CA SER A 170 -29.49 -19.75 29.58
C SER A 170 -28.25 -19.76 28.69
N LEU A 171 -27.99 -20.87 27.99
CA LEU A 171 -26.91 -20.92 26.99
C LEU A 171 -27.14 -19.90 25.86
N PHE A 172 -28.40 -19.65 25.50
CA PHE A 172 -28.77 -18.64 24.51
C PHE A 172 -28.29 -17.24 24.92
N ASP A 173 -28.48 -16.86 26.20
CA ASP A 173 -28.05 -15.55 26.68
C ASP A 173 -26.53 -15.41 26.75
N LEU A 174 -25.79 -16.52 26.88
CA LEU A 174 -24.32 -16.52 26.78
C LEU A 174 -23.87 -16.38 25.33
N CYS A 175 -24.48 -17.13 24.41
CA CYS A 175 -24.22 -16.99 22.98
C CYS A 175 -24.50 -15.57 22.48
N LYS A 176 -25.63 -14.98 22.89
CA LYS A 176 -26.00 -13.60 22.54
C LYS A 176 -25.01 -12.58 23.07
N GLU A 177 -24.49 -12.78 24.29
CA GLU A 177 -23.50 -11.89 24.90
C GLU A 177 -22.12 -11.98 24.21
N ALA A 178 -21.80 -13.14 23.64
CA ALA A 178 -20.55 -13.38 22.92
C ALA A 178 -20.61 -13.02 21.43
N ASP A 179 -21.81 -12.82 20.86
CA ASP A 179 -22.04 -12.67 19.42
C ASP A 179 -21.18 -11.53 18.83
N PRO A 180 -20.23 -11.84 17.93
CA PRO A 180 -19.33 -10.82 17.38
C PRO A 180 -20.04 -9.88 16.41
N ALA A 181 -19.59 -8.62 16.36
CA ALA A 181 -20.14 -7.59 15.47
C ALA A 181 -19.62 -7.71 14.03
N ILE A 182 -19.92 -8.84 13.38
CA ILE A 182 -19.46 -9.17 12.02
C ILE A 182 -20.14 -8.27 10.98
N THR A 183 -19.37 -7.76 10.02
CA THR A 183 -19.87 -6.85 8.96
C THR A 183 -20.91 -7.54 8.08
N ASN A 184 -20.67 -8.82 7.77
CA ASN A 184 -21.55 -9.62 6.93
C ASN A 184 -21.77 -11.02 7.53
N PRO A 185 -22.63 -11.16 8.56
CA PRO A 185 -22.83 -12.43 9.24
C PRO A 185 -23.51 -13.44 8.31
N TYR A 186 -23.10 -14.71 8.40
CA TYR A 186 -23.80 -15.79 7.70
C TYR A 186 -24.98 -16.27 8.54
N SER A 187 -26.16 -16.37 7.93
CA SER A 187 -27.39 -16.75 8.62
C SER A 187 -27.41 -18.21 9.10
N GLY A 188 -26.59 -19.08 8.49
CA GLY A 188 -26.47 -20.49 8.86
C GLY A 188 -25.42 -20.77 9.94
N ARG A 189 -24.91 -19.73 10.62
CA ARG A 189 -23.90 -19.89 11.68
C ARG A 189 -24.42 -20.71 12.85
N LYS A 190 -23.56 -21.57 13.41
CA LYS A 190 -23.88 -22.41 14.57
C LYS A 190 -23.06 -21.95 15.78
N MET A 191 -23.71 -21.79 16.93
CA MET A 191 -23.05 -21.37 18.17
C MET A 191 -23.06 -22.50 19.19
N GLU A 192 -21.91 -22.74 19.82
CA GLU A 192 -21.71 -23.78 20.84
C GLU A 192 -20.96 -23.18 22.03
N VAL A 193 -21.53 -23.29 23.24
CA VAL A 193 -20.83 -22.91 24.47
C VAL A 193 -19.82 -24.00 24.81
N LEU A 194 -18.53 -23.64 24.84
CA LEU A 194 -17.44 -24.56 25.12
C LEU A 194 -17.13 -24.66 26.61
N GLU A 195 -17.08 -23.52 27.30
CA GLU A 195 -16.67 -23.41 28.70
C GLU A 195 -17.46 -22.31 29.40
N VAL A 196 -17.76 -22.49 30.70
CA VAL A 196 -18.35 -21.45 31.55
C VAL A 196 -17.63 -21.41 32.89
N LYS A 197 -17.15 -20.23 33.29
CA LYS A 197 -16.37 -19.99 34.51
C LYS A 197 -16.96 -18.85 35.31
N MET A 198 -17.01 -18.99 36.63
CA MET A 198 -17.25 -17.86 37.55
C MET A 198 -15.92 -17.37 38.10
N VAL A 199 -15.70 -16.06 38.01
CA VAL A 199 -14.42 -15.40 38.24
C VAL A 199 -14.61 -14.26 39.24
N PRO A 200 -13.83 -14.16 40.32
CA PRO A 200 -13.87 -12.98 41.20
C PRO A 200 -13.31 -11.72 40.52
N ASP A 201 -13.78 -10.56 40.97
CA ASP A 201 -13.29 -9.25 40.53
C ASP A 201 -12.79 -8.45 41.76
N PRO A 202 -11.46 -8.36 42.01
CA PRO A 202 -10.37 -8.71 41.10
C PRO A 202 -9.96 -10.20 41.11
N LEU A 203 -9.37 -10.66 40.00
CA LEU A 203 -8.76 -11.98 39.84
C LEU A 203 -7.24 -11.90 40.07
N SER A 204 -6.70 -12.71 40.98
CA SER A 204 -5.26 -12.74 41.26
C SER A 204 -4.55 -14.00 40.78
N ARG A 205 -5.24 -15.15 40.81
CA ARG A 205 -4.67 -16.47 40.49
C ARG A 205 -5.74 -17.41 39.95
N MET A 206 -5.33 -18.41 39.17
CA MET A 206 -6.26 -19.32 38.49
C MET A 206 -7.06 -20.20 39.46
N GLU A 207 -6.55 -20.48 40.66
CA GLU A 207 -7.22 -21.31 41.68
C GLU A 207 -8.47 -20.65 42.27
N GLU A 208 -8.66 -19.34 42.01
CA GLU A 208 -9.84 -18.59 42.43
C GLU A 208 -11.02 -18.72 41.44
N VAL A 209 -10.76 -19.32 40.27
CA VAL A 209 -11.77 -19.51 39.22
C VAL A 209 -12.58 -20.78 39.46
N THR A 210 -13.90 -20.65 39.49
CA THR A 210 -14.82 -21.78 39.62
C THR A 210 -15.30 -22.23 38.24
N ASP A 211 -15.03 -23.48 37.88
CA ASP A 211 -15.53 -24.08 36.64
C ASP A 211 -17.00 -24.52 36.77
N LEU A 212 -17.85 -24.02 35.87
CA LEU A 212 -19.28 -24.34 35.79
C LEU A 212 -19.61 -25.14 34.52
N SER A 213 -18.62 -25.53 33.71
CA SER A 213 -18.79 -26.13 32.39
C SER A 213 -19.50 -27.48 32.41
N GLY A 214 -19.45 -28.21 33.53
CA GLY A 214 -20.20 -29.46 33.71
C GLY A 214 -21.72 -29.31 33.54
N GLN A 215 -22.24 -28.08 33.68
CA GLN A 215 -23.67 -27.76 33.53
C GLN A 215 -24.10 -27.46 32.08
N ILE A 216 -23.17 -27.37 31.11
CA ILE A 216 -23.54 -27.04 29.72
C ILE A 216 -24.55 -28.04 29.14
N LYS A 217 -24.41 -29.33 29.47
CA LYS A 217 -25.31 -30.40 28.99
C LYS A 217 -26.75 -30.26 29.51
N SER A 218 -27.01 -29.54 30.62
CA SER A 218 -28.37 -29.30 31.11
C SER A 218 -29.11 -28.18 30.37
N GLY A 219 -28.44 -27.41 29.50
CA GLY A 219 -29.05 -26.30 28.75
C GLY A 219 -29.16 -24.98 29.50
N SER A 220 -28.80 -24.96 30.78
CA SER A 220 -28.72 -23.76 31.63
C SER A 220 -27.57 -23.88 32.64
N ILE A 221 -27.08 -22.74 33.11
CA ILE A 221 -25.99 -22.64 34.09
C ILE A 221 -26.54 -21.98 35.35
N LYS A 222 -26.59 -22.73 36.45
CA LYS A 222 -26.89 -22.19 37.77
C LYS A 222 -25.65 -21.55 38.35
N VAL A 223 -25.79 -20.32 38.84
CA VAL A 223 -24.70 -19.49 39.34
C VAL A 223 -25.05 -19.00 40.75
N SER A 224 -24.29 -19.46 41.73
CA SER A 224 -24.34 -19.02 43.13
C SER A 224 -23.19 -18.04 43.36
N VAL A 225 -23.45 -16.75 43.19
CA VAL A 225 -22.46 -15.68 43.32
C VAL A 225 -22.26 -15.37 44.81
N PRO A 226 -21.07 -15.57 45.40
CA PRO A 226 -20.81 -15.21 46.78
C PRO A 226 -20.71 -13.69 46.95
N LYS A 227 -20.70 -13.21 48.20
CA LYS A 227 -20.62 -11.76 48.49
C LYS A 227 -19.42 -11.12 47.78
N GLY A 228 -19.67 -10.01 47.08
CA GLY A 228 -18.65 -9.26 46.33
C GLY A 228 -18.82 -9.33 44.81
N LYS A 229 -17.93 -8.66 44.09
CA LYS A 229 -17.97 -8.56 42.63
C LYS A 229 -17.39 -9.81 41.99
N HIS A 230 -18.10 -10.31 41.00
CA HIS A 230 -17.73 -11.48 40.21
C HIS A 230 -18.10 -11.24 38.75
N ALA A 231 -17.67 -12.13 37.87
CA ALA A 231 -18.15 -12.21 36.52
C ALA A 231 -18.25 -13.66 36.04
N VAL A 232 -19.25 -13.93 35.22
CA VAL A 232 -19.35 -15.19 34.49
C VAL A 232 -18.73 -15.01 33.12
N TYR A 233 -17.70 -15.79 32.84
CA TYR A 233 -17.02 -15.91 31.56
C TYR A 233 -17.56 -17.12 30.82
N ALA A 234 -17.88 -16.99 29.54
CA ALA A 234 -18.19 -18.14 28.71
C ALA A 234 -17.46 -18.07 27.37
N LEU A 235 -16.85 -19.19 26.97
CA LEU A 235 -16.29 -19.38 25.64
C LEU A 235 -17.38 -19.91 24.71
N VAL A 236 -17.52 -19.28 23.55
CA VAL A 236 -18.51 -19.67 22.54
C VAL A 236 -17.81 -19.85 21.21
N LYS A 237 -17.88 -21.06 20.64
CA LYS A 237 -17.47 -21.34 19.26
C LYS A 237 -18.61 -20.94 18.31
N VAL A 238 -18.27 -20.27 17.23
CA VAL A 238 -19.17 -19.95 16.13
C VAL A 238 -18.62 -20.52 14.83
N GLU A 239 -19.32 -21.48 14.23
CA GLU A 239 -18.98 -22.09 12.94
C GLU A 239 -19.69 -21.36 11.80
N GLY A 240 -18.96 -21.09 10.72
CA GLY A 240 -19.45 -20.34 9.57
C GLY A 240 -20.00 -18.97 9.99
N PHE A 241 -19.26 -18.24 10.82
CA PHE A 241 -19.77 -17.03 11.48
C PHE A 241 -19.99 -15.84 10.52
N MET A 242 -19.30 -15.83 9.38
CA MET A 242 -19.34 -14.76 8.38
C MET A 242 -19.55 -15.30 6.97
N LYS A 243 -20.05 -14.45 6.08
CA LYS A 243 -20.11 -14.70 4.64
C LYS A 243 -19.26 -13.68 3.88
N VAL A 244 -18.86 -14.06 2.66
CA VAL A 244 -18.06 -13.24 1.75
C VAL A 244 -18.61 -11.81 1.67
N ILE A 245 -17.75 -10.82 1.92
CA ILE A 245 -18.07 -9.40 1.79
C ILE A 245 -18.10 -9.08 0.31
N GLN A 246 -19.22 -8.50 -0.14
CA GLN A 246 -19.44 -8.11 -1.54
C GLN A 246 -19.30 -9.24 -2.57
N GLY A 247 -19.60 -10.48 -2.17
CA GLY A 247 -19.61 -11.60 -3.10
C GLY A 247 -20.65 -11.42 -4.22
N THR A 248 -20.39 -12.03 -5.37
CA THR A 248 -21.32 -12.12 -6.51
C THR A 248 -21.97 -13.50 -6.56
N PRO A 249 -23.11 -13.69 -7.27
CA PRO A 249 -23.73 -15.00 -7.40
C PRO A 249 -22.71 -16.08 -7.78
N GLY A 250 -22.79 -17.27 -7.16
CA GLY A 250 -21.81 -18.36 -7.31
C GLY A 250 -20.65 -18.29 -6.30
N GLY A 251 -20.18 -17.09 -5.96
CA GLY A 251 -19.18 -16.84 -4.90
C GLY A 251 -19.76 -16.33 -3.58
N MET A 252 -21.07 -16.07 -3.51
CA MET A 252 -21.77 -15.72 -2.27
C MET A 252 -21.89 -16.95 -1.35
N GLY A 253 -21.57 -16.78 -0.07
CA GLY A 253 -21.73 -17.84 0.93
C GLY A 253 -20.78 -17.67 2.11
N PRO A 254 -20.71 -18.67 3.02
CA PRO A 254 -19.76 -18.64 4.14
C PRO A 254 -18.32 -18.46 3.64
N VAL A 255 -17.49 -17.82 4.47
CA VAL A 255 -16.06 -17.66 4.18
C VAL A 255 -15.32 -18.99 4.42
N LEU A 256 -14.29 -19.24 3.60
CA LEU A 256 -13.39 -20.39 3.72
C LEU A 256 -12.68 -20.42 5.07
N ASN A 257 -12.49 -21.61 5.64
CA ASN A 257 -11.63 -21.81 6.80
C ASN A 257 -10.15 -21.77 6.39
N HIS A 258 -9.50 -20.62 6.60
CA HIS A 258 -8.10 -20.41 6.24
C HIS A 258 -7.12 -21.18 7.17
N PHE A 259 -7.60 -21.70 8.31
CA PHE A 259 -6.84 -22.57 9.20
C PHE A 259 -6.98 -24.06 8.85
N ASP A 260 -7.70 -24.42 7.79
CA ASP A 260 -7.76 -25.79 7.26
C ASP A 260 -7.11 -25.85 5.88
N GLY A 261 -5.88 -26.37 5.82
CA GLY A 261 -5.12 -26.45 4.57
C GLY A 261 -5.76 -27.37 3.52
N LYS A 262 -6.55 -28.37 3.92
CA LYS A 262 -7.26 -29.24 2.97
C LYS A 262 -8.44 -28.51 2.37
N ALA A 263 -9.20 -27.77 3.18
CA ALA A 263 -10.29 -26.93 2.70
C ALA A 263 -9.77 -25.86 1.75
N VAL A 264 -8.66 -25.19 2.10
CA VAL A 264 -8.00 -24.21 1.23
C VAL A 264 -7.63 -24.81 -0.12
N ARG A 265 -6.93 -25.95 -0.13
CA ARG A 265 -6.53 -26.59 -1.38
C ARG A 265 -7.73 -27.05 -2.22
N LYS A 266 -8.78 -27.58 -1.58
CA LYS A 266 -10.02 -27.99 -2.26
C LYS A 266 -10.70 -26.79 -2.93
N TYR A 267 -10.82 -25.65 -2.24
CA TYR A 267 -11.40 -24.42 -2.79
C TYR A 267 -10.61 -23.92 -4.01
N LEU A 268 -9.29 -23.83 -3.88
CA LEU A 268 -8.40 -23.37 -4.94
C LEU A 268 -8.50 -24.28 -6.19
N ASN A 269 -8.43 -25.60 -6.00
CA ASN A 269 -8.59 -26.57 -7.10
C ASN A 269 -9.99 -26.48 -7.72
N HIS A 270 -11.05 -26.29 -6.93
CA HIS A 270 -12.40 -26.14 -7.47
C HIS A 270 -12.49 -25.00 -8.50
N MET A 271 -11.85 -23.86 -8.22
CA MET A 271 -11.79 -22.74 -9.15
C MET A 271 -11.07 -23.12 -10.46
N THR A 272 -9.82 -23.59 -10.39
CA THR A 272 -9.05 -23.89 -11.61
C THR A 272 -9.61 -25.09 -12.36
N ASP A 273 -9.98 -26.17 -11.69
CA ASP A 273 -10.55 -27.37 -12.32
C ASP A 273 -11.82 -27.02 -13.12
N THR A 274 -12.66 -26.12 -12.57
CA THR A 274 -13.90 -25.70 -13.25
C THR A 274 -13.61 -24.85 -14.48
N ILE A 275 -12.69 -23.89 -14.39
CA ILE A 275 -12.32 -23.00 -15.50
C ILE A 275 -11.58 -23.78 -16.59
N GLU A 276 -10.52 -24.51 -16.22
CA GLU A 276 -9.62 -25.17 -17.16
C GLU A 276 -10.28 -26.35 -17.88
N LYS A 277 -11.27 -27.01 -17.24
CA LYS A 277 -12.10 -28.02 -17.92
C LYS A 277 -12.83 -27.46 -19.15
N ARG A 278 -13.18 -26.17 -19.15
CA ARG A 278 -13.91 -25.54 -20.26
C ARG A 278 -13.00 -24.86 -21.27
N ILE A 279 -11.98 -24.14 -20.82
CA ILE A 279 -11.18 -23.26 -21.70
C ILE A 279 -9.70 -23.65 -21.81
N GLY A 280 -9.29 -24.73 -21.15
CA GLY A 280 -7.90 -25.16 -21.08
C GLY A 280 -7.08 -24.38 -20.04
N PRO A 281 -5.76 -24.64 -19.96
CA PRO A 281 -4.89 -24.03 -18.96
C PRO A 281 -4.92 -22.50 -19.00
N LEU A 282 -4.94 -21.86 -17.83
CA LEU A 282 -4.95 -20.39 -17.73
C LEU A 282 -3.58 -19.75 -18.02
N ALA A 283 -2.49 -20.48 -17.84
CA ALA A 283 -1.16 -20.00 -18.22
C ALA A 283 -0.94 -20.11 -19.74
N PRO A 284 -0.33 -19.10 -20.40
CA PRO A 284 0.25 -17.88 -19.83
C PRO A 284 -0.69 -16.66 -19.86
N ASP A 285 -1.97 -16.84 -20.21
CA ASP A 285 -2.90 -15.73 -20.46
C ASP A 285 -3.32 -15.00 -19.16
N VAL A 286 -3.27 -15.68 -18.01
CA VAL A 286 -3.30 -15.08 -16.67
C VAL A 286 -1.87 -15.00 -16.10
N ARG A 287 -1.44 -13.79 -15.71
CA ARG A 287 -0.11 -13.56 -15.09
C ARG A 287 -0.08 -14.00 -13.64
N SER A 288 -1.06 -13.59 -12.85
CA SER A 288 -1.16 -13.96 -11.44
C SER A 288 -2.58 -14.23 -10.98
N PHE A 289 -2.71 -15.14 -10.02
CA PHE A 289 -3.88 -15.18 -9.15
C PHE A 289 -3.70 -14.16 -8.04
N PHE A 290 -4.76 -13.42 -7.74
CA PHE A 290 -4.77 -12.37 -6.73
C PHE A 290 -5.64 -12.75 -5.53
N VAL A 291 -5.12 -12.47 -4.34
CA VAL A 291 -5.82 -12.54 -3.07
C VAL A 291 -5.79 -11.16 -2.44
N ASP A 292 -6.97 -10.57 -2.22
CA ASP A 292 -7.14 -9.26 -1.57
C ASP A 292 -6.76 -9.33 -0.08
N SER A 293 -6.83 -8.20 0.61
CA SER A 293 -6.56 -8.11 2.05
C SER A 293 -7.46 -9.08 2.81
N MET A 294 -6.95 -9.62 3.91
CA MET A 294 -7.67 -10.65 4.66
C MET A 294 -8.54 -10.04 5.76
N GLU A 295 -9.81 -9.75 5.45
CA GLU A 295 -10.85 -9.41 6.45
C GLU A 295 -11.47 -10.68 7.02
N THR A 296 -10.67 -11.53 7.68
CA THR A 296 -11.17 -12.75 8.33
C THR A 296 -11.99 -12.48 9.60
N GLU A 297 -12.26 -11.21 9.91
CA GLU A 297 -13.12 -10.68 10.99
C GLU A 297 -12.99 -11.38 12.35
N GLY A 298 -11.76 -11.79 12.70
CA GLY A 298 -11.43 -12.38 13.99
C GLY A 298 -11.35 -13.91 14.02
N ALA A 299 -11.39 -14.58 12.87
CA ALA A 299 -11.16 -16.02 12.77
C ALA A 299 -9.91 -16.44 13.57
N ASN A 300 -10.07 -17.43 14.44
CA ASN A 300 -9.04 -17.81 15.40
C ASN A 300 -9.08 -19.29 15.78
N TRP A 301 -9.82 -20.12 15.03
CA TRP A 301 -10.10 -21.49 15.41
C TRP A 301 -10.03 -22.48 14.26
N ASN A 302 -9.69 -23.72 14.61
CA ASN A 302 -9.85 -24.93 13.81
C ASN A 302 -10.00 -26.12 14.77
N HIS A 303 -10.50 -27.27 14.29
CA HIS A 303 -10.73 -28.46 15.14
C HIS A 303 -9.47 -28.94 15.88
N ASP A 304 -8.27 -28.71 15.33
CA ASP A 304 -6.99 -29.15 15.88
C ASP A 304 -6.20 -28.04 16.60
N MET A 305 -6.76 -26.83 16.76
CA MET A 305 -6.08 -25.65 17.32
C MET A 305 -5.43 -25.93 18.69
N MET A 306 -6.12 -26.63 19.59
CA MET A 306 -5.57 -26.97 20.92
C MET A 306 -4.37 -27.92 20.83
N SER A 307 -4.45 -28.93 19.95
CA SER A 307 -3.38 -29.90 19.78
C SER A 307 -2.13 -29.27 19.14
N GLU A 308 -2.32 -28.40 18.15
CA GLU A 308 -1.23 -27.67 17.51
C GLU A 308 -0.60 -26.65 18.47
N PHE A 309 -1.40 -25.96 19.29
CA PHE A 309 -0.88 -25.09 20.33
C PHE A 309 0.00 -25.86 21.32
N GLN A 310 -0.52 -26.97 21.88
CA GLN A 310 0.22 -27.75 22.87
C GLN A 310 1.53 -28.29 22.29
N LYS A 311 1.51 -28.79 21.06
CA LYS A 311 2.68 -29.27 20.32
C LYS A 311 3.74 -28.18 20.13
N ARG A 312 3.33 -26.94 19.87
CA ARG A 312 4.23 -25.83 19.51
C ARG A 312 4.71 -25.01 20.70
N ARG A 313 3.89 -24.88 21.75
CA ARG A 313 4.14 -24.02 22.91
C ARG A 313 4.47 -24.82 24.17
N GLY A 314 4.07 -26.09 24.23
CA GLY A 314 4.47 -27.05 25.27
C GLY A 314 3.58 -27.05 26.53
N TYR A 315 2.40 -26.45 26.47
CA TYR A 315 1.43 -26.45 27.57
C TYR A 315 -0.02 -26.37 27.04
N ASP A 316 -1.00 -26.66 27.91
CA ASP A 316 -2.42 -26.61 27.56
C ASP A 316 -2.95 -25.17 27.59
N LEU A 317 -3.55 -24.71 26.48
CA LEU A 317 -4.13 -23.38 26.36
C LEU A 317 -5.52 -23.29 27.00
N TYR A 318 -6.27 -24.40 27.02
CA TYR A 318 -7.71 -24.39 27.27
C TYR A 318 -8.10 -23.68 28.58
N PRO A 319 -7.40 -23.90 29.72
CA PRO A 319 -7.73 -23.21 30.97
C PRO A 319 -7.63 -21.67 30.90
N TYR A 320 -6.79 -21.15 30.01
CA TYR A 320 -6.43 -19.74 29.93
C TYR A 320 -7.16 -18.97 28.83
N LEU A 321 -7.72 -19.67 27.85
CA LEU A 321 -8.35 -19.08 26.67
C LEU A 321 -9.40 -17.98 26.99
N PRO A 322 -10.27 -18.12 28.01
CA PRO A 322 -11.22 -17.04 28.37
C PRO A 322 -10.55 -15.74 28.81
N PHE A 323 -9.30 -15.79 29.26
CA PHE A 323 -8.62 -14.63 29.83
C PHE A 323 -7.71 -13.89 28.84
N ILE A 324 -7.47 -14.48 27.66
CA ILE A 324 -6.59 -13.90 26.64
C ILE A 324 -7.34 -13.34 25.43
N LEU A 325 -8.59 -13.76 25.20
CA LEU A 325 -9.39 -13.31 24.07
C LEU A 325 -9.98 -11.91 24.28
N PHE A 326 -10.05 -11.16 23.19
CA PHE A 326 -10.79 -9.90 23.12
C PHE A 326 -12.21 -10.12 22.58
N LYS A 327 -13.16 -9.29 23.01
CA LYS A 327 -14.41 -9.13 22.26
C LYS A 327 -14.10 -8.56 20.87
N ILE A 328 -14.85 -9.02 19.87
CA ILE A 328 -14.63 -8.69 18.46
C ILE A 328 -15.70 -7.69 17.99
N GLY A 329 -15.23 -6.51 17.57
CA GLY A 329 -15.98 -5.42 16.96
C GLY A 329 -15.97 -5.46 15.44
N GLY A 330 -16.52 -4.41 14.82
CA GLY A 330 -16.63 -4.31 13.36
C GLY A 330 -15.28 -4.42 12.63
N MET A 331 -15.29 -5.07 11.46
CA MET A 331 -14.09 -5.44 10.70
C MET A 331 -13.08 -6.29 11.49
N GLY A 332 -13.56 -7.05 12.47
CA GLY A 332 -12.72 -7.90 13.32
C GLY A 332 -11.97 -7.15 14.42
N ASN A 333 -12.10 -5.83 14.54
CA ASN A 333 -11.35 -5.01 15.51
C ASN A 333 -11.51 -5.49 16.95
N THR A 334 -10.46 -5.41 17.76
CA THR A 334 -10.56 -5.73 19.19
C THR A 334 -11.32 -4.63 19.92
N ALA A 335 -12.38 -4.98 20.66
CA ALA A 335 -13.11 -4.04 21.50
C ALA A 335 -12.33 -3.66 22.78
N ASP A 336 -12.71 -2.54 23.41
CA ASP A 336 -12.14 -2.07 24.69
C ASP A 336 -12.17 -3.18 25.76
N ALA A 337 -11.07 -3.37 26.48
CA ALA A 337 -10.92 -4.35 27.55
C ALA A 337 -11.75 -4.03 28.82
N GLY A 338 -12.44 -2.89 28.91
CA GLY A 338 -13.25 -2.49 30.08
C GLY A 338 -14.33 -3.50 30.53
N TYR A 339 -14.67 -4.49 29.69
CA TYR A 339 -15.60 -5.57 30.06
C TYR A 339 -15.00 -6.64 30.98
N THR A 340 -13.66 -6.79 31.05
CA THR A 340 -13.03 -7.82 31.88
C THR A 340 -13.02 -7.46 33.36
N VAL A 341 -12.69 -8.43 34.21
CA VAL A 341 -12.42 -8.21 35.64
C VAL A 341 -11.07 -7.51 35.80
N GLN A 342 -10.87 -6.83 36.93
CA GLN A 342 -9.55 -6.35 37.30
C GLN A 342 -8.62 -7.52 37.60
N THR A 343 -7.35 -7.39 37.26
CA THR A 343 -6.35 -8.46 37.44
C THR A 343 -5.15 -7.97 38.23
N SER A 344 -4.53 -8.86 39.01
CA SER A 344 -3.21 -8.59 39.59
C SER A 344 -2.16 -8.34 38.50
N LYS A 345 -1.04 -7.70 38.86
CA LYS A 345 0.07 -7.45 37.94
C LYS A 345 0.64 -8.75 37.36
N ASP A 346 0.79 -9.77 38.20
CA ASP A 346 1.35 -11.06 37.81
C ASP A 346 0.39 -11.83 36.88
N PHE A 347 -0.92 -11.77 37.16
CA PHE A 347 -1.93 -12.37 36.29
C PHE A 347 -1.95 -11.68 34.92
N LYS A 348 -1.85 -10.34 34.88
CA LYS A 348 -1.74 -9.60 33.62
C LYS A 348 -0.51 -10.01 32.81
N GLN A 349 0.65 -10.17 33.45
CA GLN A 349 1.86 -10.66 32.77
C GLN A 349 1.66 -12.06 32.19
N MET A 350 1.00 -12.97 32.92
CA MET A 350 0.64 -14.29 32.42
C MET A 350 -0.28 -14.18 31.19
N GLN A 351 -1.34 -13.38 31.27
CA GLN A 351 -2.29 -13.19 30.17
C GLN A 351 -1.59 -12.68 28.91
N GLU A 352 -0.73 -11.67 29.02
CA GLU A 352 -0.01 -11.10 27.87
C GLU A 352 0.90 -12.13 27.18
N ARG A 353 1.61 -12.94 27.97
CA ARG A 353 2.51 -13.99 27.45
C ARG A 353 1.76 -15.11 26.75
N ILE A 354 0.66 -15.58 27.36
CA ILE A 354 -0.18 -16.64 26.78
C ILE A 354 -0.90 -16.12 25.53
N ARG A 355 -1.34 -14.85 25.52
CA ARG A 355 -1.92 -14.20 24.35
C ARG A 355 -0.92 -14.14 23.20
N TYR A 356 0.32 -13.73 23.46
CA TYR A 356 1.38 -13.77 22.46
C TYR A 356 1.56 -15.19 21.88
N ASP A 357 1.64 -16.22 22.73
CA ASP A 357 1.79 -17.60 22.26
C ASP A 357 0.60 -18.07 21.40
N PHE A 358 -0.61 -17.58 21.68
CA PHE A 358 -1.81 -17.86 20.88
C PHE A 358 -1.79 -17.14 19.53
N GLU A 359 -1.47 -15.85 19.50
CA GLU A 359 -1.31 -15.09 18.25
C GLU A 359 -0.19 -15.68 17.36
N LEU A 360 0.93 -16.07 17.96
CA LEU A 360 2.02 -16.76 17.26
C LEU A 360 1.57 -18.08 16.65
N THR A 361 0.82 -18.89 17.40
CA THR A 361 0.29 -20.17 16.90
C THR A 361 -0.67 -19.95 15.72
N LYS A 362 -1.57 -18.95 15.80
CA LYS A 362 -2.43 -18.59 14.67
C LYS A 362 -1.62 -18.17 13.45
N ALA A 363 -0.61 -17.33 13.62
CA ALA A 363 0.22 -16.86 12.52
C ALA A 363 0.99 -18.01 11.83
N GLU A 364 1.54 -18.94 12.61
CA GLU A 364 2.21 -20.13 12.09
C GLU A 364 1.24 -21.03 11.30
N LEU A 365 0.06 -21.30 11.85
CA LEU A 365 -0.94 -22.14 11.18
C LEU A 365 -1.47 -21.48 9.90
N PHE A 366 -1.70 -20.18 9.91
CA PHE A 366 -2.17 -19.46 8.73
C PHE A 366 -1.09 -19.42 7.63
N GLN A 367 0.18 -19.18 7.99
CA GLN A 367 1.31 -19.27 7.06
C GLN A 367 1.39 -20.67 6.41
N GLU A 368 1.34 -21.73 7.23
CA GLU A 368 1.47 -23.11 6.76
C GLU A 368 0.27 -23.56 5.92
N ARG A 369 -0.96 -23.16 6.31
CA ARG A 369 -2.19 -23.74 5.77
C ARG A 369 -2.85 -22.90 4.70
N PHE A 370 -2.68 -21.58 4.73
CA PHE A 370 -3.18 -20.70 3.70
C PHE A 370 -2.07 -20.21 2.77
N VAL A 371 -1.09 -19.47 3.29
CA VAL A 371 -0.09 -18.77 2.47
C VAL A 371 0.71 -19.75 1.62
N HIS A 372 1.23 -20.81 2.24
CA HIS A 372 1.99 -21.84 1.54
C HIS A 372 1.14 -22.59 0.50
N ASN A 373 -0.11 -22.96 0.85
CA ASN A 373 -1.01 -23.64 -0.10
C ASN A 373 -1.36 -22.76 -1.29
N PHE A 374 -1.60 -21.46 -1.08
CA PHE A 374 -1.87 -20.51 -2.15
C PHE A 374 -0.65 -20.33 -3.08
N ALA A 375 0.54 -20.10 -2.53
CA ALA A 375 1.75 -19.90 -3.31
C ALA A 375 2.13 -21.16 -4.12
N THR A 376 2.05 -22.34 -3.49
CA THR A 376 2.33 -23.62 -4.17
C THR A 376 1.28 -23.95 -5.23
N TRP A 377 -0.02 -23.73 -4.96
CA TRP A 377 -1.07 -23.90 -5.96
C TRP A 377 -0.86 -23.00 -7.18
N CYS A 378 -0.50 -21.73 -6.99
CA CYS A 378 -0.14 -20.83 -8.09
C CYS A 378 1.02 -21.41 -8.92
N SER A 379 2.09 -21.86 -8.25
CA SER A 379 3.25 -22.49 -8.89
C SER A 379 2.88 -23.76 -9.69
N ASP A 380 2.00 -24.61 -9.16
CA ASP A 380 1.52 -25.82 -9.82
C ASP A 380 0.82 -25.50 -11.16
N HIS A 381 0.10 -24.38 -11.23
CA HIS A 381 -0.54 -23.85 -12.44
C HIS A 381 0.38 -22.97 -13.31
N LYS A 382 1.65 -22.76 -12.92
CA LYS A 382 2.62 -21.87 -13.61
C LYS A 382 2.14 -20.42 -13.70
N ILE A 383 1.38 -19.98 -12.71
CA ILE A 383 0.84 -18.63 -12.57
C ILE A 383 1.46 -18.03 -11.31
N LYS A 384 1.72 -16.72 -11.29
CA LYS A 384 2.32 -16.08 -10.12
C LYS A 384 1.30 -15.93 -8.99
N SER A 385 1.76 -16.01 -7.76
CA SER A 385 0.99 -15.61 -6.58
C SER A 385 1.10 -14.10 -6.35
N ARG A 386 -0.03 -13.39 -6.29
CA ARG A 386 -0.10 -11.98 -5.87
C ARG A 386 -1.05 -11.87 -4.69
N ALA A 387 -0.63 -11.22 -3.61
CA ALA A 387 -1.48 -11.10 -2.43
C ALA A 387 -1.17 -9.88 -1.59
N GLN A 388 -2.21 -9.28 -1.03
CA GLN A 388 -2.13 -8.39 0.14
C GLN A 388 -1.88 -9.22 1.40
N ALA A 389 -0.65 -9.71 1.54
CA ALA A 389 -0.26 -10.72 2.53
C ALA A 389 -0.01 -10.12 3.93
N TYR A 390 -1.03 -9.45 4.46
CA TYR A 390 -1.11 -8.80 5.77
C TYR A 390 -2.55 -8.92 6.32
N GLY A 391 -2.77 -8.42 7.53
CA GLY A 391 -4.02 -8.57 8.26
C GLY A 391 -3.94 -9.61 9.37
N ARG A 392 -5.04 -9.77 10.13
CA ARG A 392 -5.10 -10.67 11.29
C ARG A 392 -4.89 -12.12 10.84
N GLY A 393 -3.92 -12.79 11.45
CA GLY A 393 -3.52 -14.14 11.08
C GLY A 393 -2.24 -14.21 10.25
N TYR A 394 -1.76 -13.11 9.66
CA TYR A 394 -0.44 -13.10 9.01
C TYR A 394 0.69 -12.78 9.99
N PHE A 395 1.87 -13.29 9.69
CA PHE A 395 3.11 -12.60 10.03
C PHE A 395 3.28 -11.37 9.15
N LEU A 396 3.60 -10.23 9.77
CA LEU A 396 3.64 -8.93 9.08
C LEU A 396 4.74 -8.83 7.99
N LEU A 397 5.83 -9.59 8.12
CA LEU A 397 6.87 -9.70 7.08
C LEU A 397 6.81 -11.03 6.34
N GLU A 398 6.82 -12.13 7.08
CA GLU A 398 6.92 -13.49 6.53
C GLU A 398 5.73 -13.88 5.65
N GLY A 399 4.55 -13.28 5.88
CA GLY A 399 3.39 -13.46 5.01
C GLY A 399 3.70 -13.14 3.54
N SER A 400 4.59 -12.18 3.31
CA SER A 400 5.03 -11.77 1.97
C SER A 400 6.23 -12.55 1.43
N PHE A 401 6.83 -13.48 2.19
CA PHE A 401 8.07 -14.16 1.78
C PHE A 401 7.88 -15.16 0.65
N GLU A 402 6.76 -15.88 0.63
CA GLU A 402 6.47 -16.92 -0.37
C GLU A 402 5.69 -16.38 -1.59
N ILE A 403 5.03 -15.23 -1.46
CA ILE A 403 4.20 -14.63 -2.52
C ILE A 403 5.05 -14.02 -3.63
N ASP A 404 4.91 -14.43 -4.89
CA ASP A 404 5.74 -13.94 -6.00
C ASP A 404 5.68 -12.41 -6.18
N ILE A 405 4.48 -11.85 -6.00
CA ILE A 405 4.18 -10.42 -6.09
C ILE A 405 3.48 -9.98 -4.81
N PRO A 406 4.22 -9.62 -3.75
CA PRO A 406 3.61 -9.14 -2.52
C PRO A 406 3.02 -7.74 -2.77
N GLU A 407 1.82 -7.50 -2.24
CA GLU A 407 1.06 -6.27 -2.43
C GLU A 407 0.81 -5.54 -1.11
N CYS A 408 0.85 -4.20 -1.15
CA CYS A 408 0.37 -3.30 -0.09
C CYS A 408 -0.80 -2.43 -0.59
N GLU A 409 -1.09 -1.32 0.08
CA GLU A 409 -2.16 -0.41 -0.33
C GLU A 409 -1.86 1.08 -0.03
N THR A 410 -2.49 1.98 -0.76
CA THR A 410 -2.34 3.44 -0.63
C THR A 410 -3.70 4.08 -0.79
N TRP A 411 -4.05 5.03 0.09
CA TRP A 411 -5.38 5.62 0.16
C TRP A 411 -5.38 7.12 -0.05
N LEU A 412 -6.41 7.62 -0.73
CA LEU A 412 -6.68 9.05 -0.85
C LEU A 412 -7.60 9.50 0.28
N LYS A 413 -7.07 10.36 1.16
CA LYS A 413 -7.79 11.05 2.23
C LYS A 413 -7.45 12.53 2.24
N TYR A 414 -8.23 13.30 3.00
CA TYR A 414 -7.95 14.72 3.21
C TYR A 414 -6.60 14.92 3.90
N GLY A 415 -5.89 15.97 3.48
CA GLY A 415 -4.58 16.36 4.02
C GLY A 415 -3.38 15.87 3.22
N ILE A 416 -3.56 15.06 2.16
CA ILE A 416 -2.43 14.65 1.31
C ILE A 416 -1.75 15.89 0.71
N GLY A 417 -0.45 16.00 1.00
CA GLY A 417 0.40 17.11 0.61
C GLY A 417 0.17 18.43 1.34
N ASP A 418 -0.71 18.45 2.34
CA ASP A 418 -0.83 19.55 3.30
C ASP A 418 0.18 19.41 4.45
N ASP A 419 0.39 20.51 5.15
CA ASP A 419 1.24 20.54 6.33
C ASP A 419 0.51 19.89 7.52
N VAL A 420 0.78 18.62 7.79
CA VAL A 420 0.24 17.87 8.95
C VAL A 420 1.32 17.76 10.01
N SER A 421 1.09 18.16 11.26
CA SER A 421 2.09 18.02 12.33
C SER A 421 2.29 16.55 12.77
N GLU A 422 3.44 16.23 13.36
CA GLU A 422 3.69 14.86 13.87
C GLU A 422 2.72 14.49 15.01
N LYS A 423 2.28 15.49 15.79
CA LYS A 423 1.26 15.30 16.84
C LYS A 423 -0.09 14.91 16.25
N GLU A 424 -0.50 15.52 15.15
CA GLU A 424 -1.73 15.15 14.44
C GLU A 424 -1.58 13.79 13.79
N PHE A 425 -0.44 13.53 13.12
CA PHE A 425 -0.13 12.23 12.55
C PHE A 425 -0.21 11.11 13.59
N ALA A 426 0.35 11.31 14.79
CA ALA A 426 0.34 10.32 15.86
C ALA A 426 -1.07 9.97 16.40
N GLN A 427 -2.11 10.75 16.07
CA GLN A 427 -3.51 10.39 16.38
C GLN A 427 -4.05 9.31 15.43
N TYR A 428 -3.56 9.31 14.18
CA TYR A 428 -3.91 8.36 13.13
C TYR A 428 -2.65 7.91 12.37
N PRO A 429 -1.69 7.25 13.06
CA PRO A 429 -0.31 7.03 12.61
C PRO A 429 -0.15 6.02 11.48
N TRP A 430 -1.25 5.72 10.80
CA TRP A 430 -1.30 4.80 9.68
C TRP A 430 -1.51 5.50 8.34
N HIS A 431 -1.99 6.75 8.25
CA HIS A 431 -2.16 7.44 6.94
C HIS A 431 -2.46 8.96 6.96
N LEU A 432 -2.57 9.66 8.10
CA LEU A 432 -2.99 11.07 8.07
C LEU A 432 -1.97 11.97 7.32
N GLY A 433 -2.42 12.66 6.28
CA GLY A 433 -1.56 13.52 5.44
C GLY A 433 -0.67 12.77 4.45
N GLN A 434 -0.82 11.45 4.35
CA GLN A 434 0.00 10.58 3.54
C GLN A 434 -0.87 9.62 2.72
N GLY A 435 -0.38 9.23 1.55
CA GLY A 435 -1.02 8.21 0.73
C GLY A 435 -0.74 6.79 1.22
N ASN A 436 0.51 6.51 1.60
CA ASN A 436 0.91 5.16 2.03
C ASN A 436 0.29 4.82 3.40
N THR A 437 0.00 3.54 3.61
CA THR A 437 -0.40 3.02 4.91
C THR A 437 0.81 2.56 5.73
N MET A 438 0.60 2.11 6.96
CA MET A 438 1.67 1.50 7.76
C MET A 438 2.24 0.22 7.16
N ILE A 439 1.47 -0.47 6.32
CA ILE A 439 1.82 -1.79 5.79
C ILE A 439 2.81 -1.70 4.63
N ASN A 440 2.82 -0.60 3.86
CA ASN A 440 3.65 -0.46 2.67
C ASN A 440 5.13 -0.74 2.96
N LYS A 441 5.66 -0.17 4.05
CA LYS A 441 7.07 -0.34 4.39
C LYS A 441 7.37 -1.75 4.90
N TYR A 442 6.43 -2.43 5.55
CA TYR A 442 6.60 -3.84 5.92
C TYR A 442 6.64 -4.74 4.68
N VAL A 443 5.67 -4.61 3.78
CA VAL A 443 5.58 -5.40 2.54
C VAL A 443 6.82 -5.18 1.65
N SER A 444 7.24 -3.93 1.46
CA SER A 444 8.45 -3.65 0.67
C SER A 444 9.72 -4.17 1.33
N SER A 445 9.83 -4.11 2.66
CA SER A 445 10.96 -4.69 3.40
C SER A 445 11.01 -6.21 3.23
N ALA A 446 9.86 -6.88 3.27
CA ALA A 446 9.77 -8.33 3.03
C ALA A 446 10.21 -8.69 1.60
N ALA A 447 9.75 -7.92 0.61
CA ALA A 447 10.18 -8.06 -0.78
C ALA A 447 11.70 -7.86 -0.92
N HIS A 448 12.24 -6.84 -0.26
CA HIS A 448 13.67 -6.57 -0.26
C HIS A 448 14.49 -7.72 0.33
N LEU A 449 14.10 -8.23 1.50
CA LEU A 449 14.75 -9.36 2.17
C LEU A 449 14.78 -10.63 1.30
N LYS A 450 13.83 -10.78 0.37
CA LYS A 450 13.76 -11.87 -0.60
C LYS A 450 14.22 -11.52 -2.02
N ASP A 451 14.84 -10.35 -2.20
CA ASP A 451 15.33 -9.83 -3.49
C ASP A 451 14.25 -9.81 -4.60
N LYS A 452 13.00 -9.60 -4.22
CA LYS A 452 11.88 -9.43 -5.15
C LYS A 452 11.95 -8.03 -5.77
N LYS A 453 11.79 -7.95 -7.09
CA LYS A 453 11.80 -6.69 -7.86
C LYS A 453 10.41 -6.09 -8.04
N LEU A 454 9.40 -6.95 -8.05
CA LEU A 454 8.02 -6.57 -8.24
C LEU A 454 7.35 -6.50 -6.87
N VAL A 455 7.00 -5.28 -6.45
CA VAL A 455 6.25 -4.98 -5.23
C VAL A 455 5.04 -4.19 -5.68
N SER A 456 3.86 -4.79 -5.59
CA SER A 456 2.65 -4.13 -6.05
C SER A 456 1.96 -3.35 -4.92
N SER A 457 1.04 -2.47 -5.31
CA SER A 457 0.20 -1.73 -4.37
C SER A 457 -1.17 -1.57 -5.00
N GLU A 458 -2.22 -1.90 -4.25
CA GLU A 458 -3.53 -1.30 -4.45
C GLU A 458 -3.39 0.20 -4.24
N GLU A 459 -3.17 0.94 -5.33
CA GLU A 459 -2.73 2.33 -5.25
C GLU A 459 -3.92 3.27 -5.48
N LEU A 460 -4.02 4.32 -4.65
CA LEU A 460 -4.96 5.44 -4.79
C LEU A 460 -6.42 5.12 -4.42
N THR A 461 -6.64 4.17 -3.51
CA THR A 461 -7.98 3.81 -3.00
C THR A 461 -8.70 5.03 -2.46
N ASN A 462 -9.82 5.39 -3.09
CA ASN A 462 -10.53 6.64 -2.79
C ASN A 462 -11.99 6.39 -2.44
N THR A 463 -12.32 6.31 -1.16
CA THR A 463 -13.72 6.25 -0.70
C THR A 463 -14.18 7.51 0.03
N ALA A 464 -13.26 8.46 0.27
CA ALA A 464 -13.49 9.66 1.06
C ALA A 464 -13.64 10.93 0.22
N MET A 465 -12.95 10.99 -0.94
CA MET A 465 -12.83 12.18 -1.77
C MET A 465 -13.28 11.91 -3.21
N VAL A 466 -14.22 10.98 -3.42
CA VAL A 466 -14.72 10.63 -4.76
C VAL A 466 -15.23 11.89 -5.47
N PHE A 467 -14.81 12.06 -6.74
CA PHE A 467 -15.01 13.22 -7.62
C PHE A 467 -14.09 14.44 -7.37
N ASN A 468 -13.25 14.38 -6.34
CA ASN A 468 -12.31 15.44 -5.98
C ASN A 468 -10.84 15.03 -6.19
N GLU A 469 -10.59 13.86 -6.77
CA GLU A 469 -9.26 13.50 -7.25
C GLU A 469 -8.81 14.38 -8.42
N ASP A 470 -7.52 14.72 -8.42
CA ASP A 470 -6.82 15.33 -9.54
C ASP A 470 -5.43 14.69 -9.70
N LEU A 471 -4.79 14.93 -10.84
CA LEU A 471 -3.50 14.29 -11.13
C LEU A 471 -2.38 14.72 -10.17
N GLU A 472 -2.45 15.89 -9.55
CA GLU A 472 -1.43 16.37 -8.60
C GLU A 472 -1.50 15.57 -7.29
N ILE A 473 -2.69 15.37 -6.74
CA ILE A 473 -2.89 14.53 -5.55
C ILE A 473 -2.53 13.08 -5.85
N LEU A 474 -2.90 12.55 -7.03
CA LEU A 474 -2.48 11.20 -7.45
C LEU A 474 -0.96 11.10 -7.51
N LYS A 475 -0.27 12.16 -7.96
CA LYS A 475 1.19 12.22 -7.98
C LYS A 475 1.79 12.12 -6.58
N ILE A 476 1.35 12.99 -5.65
CA ILE A 476 1.90 13.04 -4.30
C ILE A 476 1.73 11.69 -3.60
N ALA A 477 0.53 11.09 -3.67
CA ALA A 477 0.26 9.80 -3.06
C ALA A 477 1.05 8.65 -3.72
N GLY A 478 1.13 8.62 -5.05
CA GLY A 478 1.93 7.62 -5.78
C GLY A 478 3.44 7.74 -5.53
N ASP A 479 3.93 8.96 -5.30
CA ASP A 479 5.32 9.24 -4.96
C ASP A 479 5.66 8.76 -3.54
N GLN A 480 4.76 8.98 -2.59
CA GLN A 480 4.86 8.42 -1.22
C GLN A 480 4.84 6.89 -1.23
N SER A 481 3.96 6.28 -2.04
CA SER A 481 3.93 4.84 -2.30
C SER A 481 5.29 4.34 -2.84
N THR A 482 5.90 5.06 -3.79
CA THR A 482 7.20 4.69 -4.37
C THR A 482 8.35 4.78 -3.36
N ILE A 483 8.37 5.82 -2.52
CA ILE A 483 9.38 5.99 -1.45
C ILE A 483 9.32 4.85 -0.44
N SER A 484 8.11 4.34 -0.16
CA SER A 484 7.96 3.19 0.72
C SER A 484 8.58 1.91 0.14
N GLY A 485 8.78 1.82 -1.18
CA GLY A 485 9.42 0.70 -1.89
C GLY A 485 8.56 0.01 -2.94
N VAL A 486 7.39 0.57 -3.29
CA VAL A 486 6.50 0.04 -4.33
C VAL A 486 7.11 0.23 -5.72
N THR A 487 7.02 -0.79 -6.57
CA THR A 487 7.58 -0.78 -7.94
C THR A 487 6.57 -1.09 -9.04
N HIS A 488 5.33 -1.47 -8.71
CA HIS A 488 4.25 -1.68 -9.69
C HIS A 488 2.87 -1.27 -9.15
N PRO A 489 2.28 -0.16 -9.61
CA PRO A 489 0.98 0.28 -9.10
C PRO A 489 -0.19 -0.45 -9.77
N ILE A 490 -1.20 -0.78 -8.96
CA ILE A 490 -2.49 -1.34 -9.37
C ILE A 490 -3.56 -0.35 -8.91
N PHE A 491 -4.04 0.51 -9.81
CA PHE A 491 -4.93 1.60 -9.41
C PHE A 491 -6.29 1.09 -8.96
N HIS A 492 -6.71 1.53 -7.78
CA HIS A 492 -8.02 1.24 -7.21
C HIS A 492 -9.00 2.40 -7.47
N GLY A 493 -10.02 2.22 -8.30
CA GLY A 493 -10.26 1.11 -9.21
C GLY A 493 -11.07 1.60 -10.41
N PHE A 494 -11.07 0.80 -11.48
CA PHE A 494 -11.89 1.06 -12.66
C PHE A 494 -13.20 0.28 -12.52
N ASN A 495 -14.32 0.99 -12.44
CA ASN A 495 -15.63 0.36 -12.26
C ASN A 495 -16.22 0.00 -13.62
N TYR A 496 -16.51 -1.28 -13.86
CA TYR A 496 -17.29 -1.66 -15.04
C TYR A 496 -18.62 -0.89 -15.01
N SER A 497 -18.89 -0.13 -16.06
CA SER A 497 -20.08 0.69 -16.19
C SER A 497 -20.48 0.77 -17.66
N PRO A 498 -21.65 0.24 -18.05
CA PRO A 498 -22.16 0.39 -19.41
C PRO A 498 -22.14 1.84 -19.88
N LYS A 499 -21.82 2.06 -21.15
CA LYS A 499 -21.74 3.41 -21.75
C LYS A 499 -23.04 4.21 -21.56
N ASP A 500 -24.18 3.54 -21.66
CA ASP A 500 -25.53 4.06 -21.53
C ASP A 500 -26.03 4.19 -20.08
N ALA A 501 -25.25 3.74 -19.09
CA ALA A 501 -25.58 3.97 -17.69
C ALA A 501 -25.65 5.47 -17.38
N ALA A 502 -26.71 5.87 -16.67
CA ALA A 502 -26.93 7.25 -16.26
C ALA A 502 -25.69 7.80 -15.51
N PHE A 503 -25.34 9.06 -15.76
CA PHE A 503 -24.23 9.72 -15.08
C PHE A 503 -24.41 9.67 -13.54
N PRO A 504 -23.38 9.37 -12.74
CA PRO A 504 -21.96 9.18 -13.09
C PRO A 504 -21.57 7.75 -13.55
N GLY A 505 -22.51 6.82 -13.66
CA GLY A 505 -22.26 5.41 -13.96
C GLY A 505 -22.27 4.53 -12.72
N TRP A 506 -21.85 3.28 -12.89
CA TRP A 506 -21.80 2.29 -11.81
C TRP A 506 -20.54 2.47 -10.95
N ILE A 507 -20.71 2.67 -9.64
CA ILE A 507 -19.60 2.93 -8.70
C ILE A 507 -19.82 2.15 -7.40
N THR A 508 -19.04 1.08 -7.19
CA THR A 508 -19.17 0.22 -5.98
C THR A 508 -18.20 0.66 -4.88
N TYR A 509 -16.91 0.75 -5.19
CA TYR A 509 -15.84 0.98 -4.21
C TYR A 509 -15.19 2.37 -4.32
N GLY A 510 -15.94 3.35 -4.78
CA GLY A 510 -15.39 4.69 -4.98
C GLY A 510 -14.30 4.68 -6.05
N GLY A 511 -13.36 5.62 -5.92
CA GLY A 511 -12.60 6.12 -7.05
C GLY A 511 -13.53 6.67 -8.13
N TYR A 512 -12.95 7.37 -9.09
CA TYR A 512 -13.65 7.76 -10.30
C TYR A 512 -12.66 7.85 -11.46
N LEU A 513 -11.85 6.80 -11.61
CA LEU A 513 -11.00 6.58 -12.78
C LEU A 513 -11.89 6.06 -13.92
N ASN A 514 -12.51 6.98 -14.65
CA ASN A 514 -13.52 6.73 -15.67
C ASN A 514 -13.43 7.79 -16.78
N GLU A 515 -13.76 7.46 -18.03
CA GLU A 515 -13.88 8.40 -19.14
C GLU A 515 -14.84 9.57 -18.93
N LYS A 516 -15.77 9.46 -17.97
CA LYS A 516 -16.66 10.54 -17.55
C LYS A 516 -16.03 11.51 -16.55
N ASN A 517 -14.79 11.27 -16.11
CA ASN A 517 -14.04 12.19 -15.25
C ASN A 517 -13.32 13.25 -16.10
N ASN A 518 -13.43 14.53 -15.71
CA ASN A 518 -12.78 15.66 -16.39
C ASN A 518 -11.27 15.46 -16.62
N MET A 519 -10.57 14.77 -15.71
CA MET A 519 -9.13 14.52 -15.84
C MET A 519 -8.77 13.39 -16.80
N TRP A 520 -9.73 12.56 -17.22
CA TRP A 520 -9.47 11.33 -18.00
C TRP A 520 -8.68 11.56 -19.30
N PRO A 521 -8.99 12.59 -20.13
CA PRO A 521 -8.21 12.88 -21.34
C PRO A 521 -6.72 13.17 -21.06
N PHE A 522 -6.38 13.51 -19.82
CA PHE A 522 -5.03 13.84 -19.36
C PHE A 522 -4.43 12.73 -18.49
N PHE A 523 -5.18 11.68 -18.14
CA PHE A 523 -4.73 10.64 -17.22
C PHE A 523 -3.48 9.91 -17.72
N LYS A 524 -3.29 9.86 -19.05
CA LYS A 524 -2.09 9.30 -19.68
C LYS A 524 -0.78 9.99 -19.26
N TYR A 525 -0.79 11.27 -18.89
CA TYR A 525 0.39 11.93 -18.33
C TYR A 525 0.85 11.25 -17.03
N TYR A 526 -0.10 10.88 -16.19
CA TYR A 526 0.18 10.20 -14.93
C TYR A 526 0.55 8.73 -15.15
N THR A 527 -0.14 8.00 -16.03
CA THR A 527 0.19 6.59 -16.30
C THR A 527 1.57 6.45 -16.96
N ASP A 528 1.95 7.35 -17.86
CA ASP A 528 3.29 7.38 -18.43
C ASP A 528 4.34 7.68 -17.34
N TYR A 529 4.11 8.68 -16.49
CA TYR A 529 4.97 8.97 -15.34
C TYR A 529 5.22 7.73 -14.47
N ARG A 530 4.14 7.05 -14.04
CA ARG A 530 4.24 5.84 -13.21
C ARG A 530 4.90 4.67 -13.93
N ALA A 531 4.68 4.53 -15.25
CA ALA A 531 5.29 3.47 -16.06
C ALA A 531 6.82 3.63 -16.14
N ARG A 532 7.32 4.86 -16.31
CA ARG A 532 8.77 5.12 -16.35
C ARG A 532 9.45 4.80 -15.02
N LEU A 533 8.81 5.18 -13.90
CA LEU A 533 9.28 4.82 -12.56
C LEU A 533 9.31 3.30 -12.37
N SER A 534 8.19 2.62 -12.69
CA SER A 534 8.08 1.16 -12.56
C SER A 534 9.13 0.44 -13.41
N ALA A 535 9.29 0.84 -14.67
CA ALA A 535 10.26 0.25 -15.59
C ALA A 535 11.69 0.36 -15.06
N LEU A 536 12.08 1.52 -14.55
CA LEU A 536 13.40 1.79 -14.01
C LEU A 536 13.65 1.03 -12.69
N LEU A 537 12.74 1.17 -11.73
CA LEU A 537 12.94 0.63 -10.37
C LEU A 537 12.92 -0.91 -10.35
N GLN A 538 12.18 -1.55 -11.25
CA GLN A 538 12.17 -3.01 -11.38
C GLN A 538 13.50 -3.58 -11.94
N GLN A 539 14.38 -2.75 -12.51
CA GLN A 539 15.73 -3.18 -12.93
C GLN A 539 16.78 -3.09 -11.80
N ALA A 540 16.41 -2.49 -10.66
CA ALA A 540 17.34 -2.10 -9.63
C ALA A 540 17.06 -2.77 -8.29
N THR A 541 18.01 -2.67 -7.38
CA THR A 541 17.85 -3.09 -5.98
C THR A 541 17.84 -1.84 -5.12
N MET A 542 16.81 -1.64 -4.30
CA MET A 542 16.83 -0.58 -3.30
C MET A 542 18.01 -0.80 -2.34
N PHE A 543 18.79 0.23 -2.06
CA PHE A 543 19.85 0.20 -1.06
C PHE A 543 19.26 0.53 0.32
N ALA A 544 19.57 -0.29 1.33
CA ALA A 544 19.25 -0.04 2.72
C ALA A 544 20.35 -0.63 3.60
N ASP A 545 20.85 0.15 4.55
CA ASP A 545 21.95 -0.20 5.45
C ASP A 545 21.57 -0.19 6.94
N ILE A 546 20.33 0.23 7.22
CA ILE A 546 19.72 0.26 8.55
C ILE A 546 18.55 -0.74 8.59
N ALA A 547 18.49 -1.56 9.63
CA ALA A 547 17.35 -2.43 9.93
C ALA A 547 16.51 -1.85 11.07
N LEU A 548 15.20 -2.11 11.07
CA LEU A 548 14.28 -1.73 12.14
C LEU A 548 13.59 -2.99 12.69
N LEU A 549 13.59 -3.19 14.01
CA LEU A 549 12.75 -4.17 14.69
C LEU A 549 11.65 -3.43 15.46
N ALA A 550 10.40 -3.63 15.03
CA ALA A 550 9.23 -3.16 15.73
C ALA A 550 8.85 -4.12 16.88
N PRO A 551 8.13 -3.65 17.92
CA PRO A 551 7.85 -4.44 19.11
C PRO A 551 6.63 -5.35 18.92
N ILE A 552 6.63 -6.15 17.85
CA ILE A 552 5.48 -6.97 17.43
C ILE A 552 5.08 -7.98 18.52
N ALA A 553 6.06 -8.58 19.20
CA ALA A 553 5.79 -9.51 20.30
C ALA A 553 5.08 -8.83 21.48
N ASP A 554 5.54 -7.63 21.86
CA ASP A 554 4.90 -6.83 22.92
C ASP A 554 3.49 -6.38 22.49
N LEU A 555 3.32 -5.91 21.24
CA LEU A 555 2.04 -5.52 20.66
C LEU A 555 1.03 -6.67 20.70
N TRP A 556 1.42 -7.87 20.26
CA TRP A 556 0.55 -9.05 20.28
C TRP A 556 0.21 -9.50 21.70
N GLY A 557 1.18 -9.40 22.61
CA GLY A 557 0.97 -9.66 24.02
C GLY A 557 -0.03 -8.69 24.64
N GLU A 558 0.03 -7.40 24.34
CA GLU A 558 -0.81 -6.37 24.98
C GLU A 558 -2.18 -6.19 24.31
N TYR A 559 -2.23 -6.24 22.98
CA TYR A 559 -3.39 -5.83 22.16
C TYR A 559 -3.83 -6.88 21.13
N GLY A 560 -3.16 -8.03 21.05
CA GLY A 560 -3.36 -9.01 19.98
C GLY A 560 -2.76 -8.56 18.65
N ALA A 561 -2.94 -9.36 17.60
CA ALA A 561 -2.45 -8.98 16.27
C ALA A 561 -3.15 -7.72 15.73
N GLN A 562 -2.35 -6.76 15.25
CA GLN A 562 -2.78 -5.48 14.68
C GLN A 562 -1.99 -5.26 13.38
N ASN A 563 -2.26 -6.10 12.38
CA ASN A 563 -1.47 -6.23 11.15
C ASN A 563 -2.24 -5.72 9.92
N GLU A 564 -3.36 -5.05 10.14
CA GLU A 564 -4.18 -4.41 9.13
C GLU A 564 -3.59 -3.05 8.71
N PRO A 565 -4.00 -2.51 7.55
CA PRO A 565 -3.65 -1.15 7.12
C PRO A 565 -4.21 -0.06 8.05
N PHE A 566 -5.30 -0.35 8.75
CA PHE A 566 -6.02 0.55 9.65
C PHE A 566 -6.25 -0.10 11.03
N PRO A 567 -5.19 -0.42 11.78
CA PRO A 567 -5.36 -1.09 13.05
C PRO A 567 -6.00 -0.15 14.08
N THR A 568 -6.65 -0.74 15.08
CA THR A 568 -7.20 0.05 16.20
C THR A 568 -6.07 0.70 17.02
N VAL A 569 -4.91 0.01 17.11
CA VAL A 569 -3.74 0.47 17.85
C VAL A 569 -2.48 0.28 17.01
N VAL A 570 -1.70 1.34 16.88
CA VAL A 570 -0.30 1.28 16.41
C VAL A 570 0.59 1.53 17.61
N SER A 571 1.39 0.54 18.00
CA SER A 571 2.27 0.64 19.18
C SER A 571 3.75 0.41 18.82
N PRO A 572 4.65 1.38 19.07
CA PRO A 572 4.33 2.76 19.44
C PRO A 572 3.80 3.55 18.24
N ALA A 573 2.99 4.58 18.49
CA ALA A 573 2.35 5.40 17.46
C ALA A 573 3.35 6.13 16.55
N TYR A 574 4.60 6.35 16.99
CA TYR A 574 5.62 7.05 16.21
C TYR A 574 6.48 6.13 15.33
N GLN A 575 6.26 4.81 15.32
CA GLN A 575 7.16 3.86 14.63
C GLN A 575 7.38 4.20 13.14
N MET A 576 6.37 4.77 12.47
CA MET A 576 6.45 5.20 11.07
C MET A 576 7.37 6.41 10.88
N LEU A 577 7.37 7.36 11.83
CA LEU A 577 8.23 8.55 11.78
C LEU A 577 9.72 8.18 11.83
N VAL A 578 10.07 7.02 12.40
CA VAL A 578 11.46 6.54 12.46
C VAL A 578 12.01 6.24 11.07
N TRP A 579 11.30 5.47 10.25
CA TRP A 579 11.78 5.13 8.91
C TRP A 579 11.71 6.35 7.96
N GLU A 580 10.70 7.21 8.12
CA GLU A 580 10.59 8.46 7.36
C GLU A 580 11.77 9.38 7.65
N ALA A 581 12.12 9.57 8.93
CA ALA A 581 13.28 10.37 9.32
C ALA A 581 14.60 9.83 8.76
N ILE A 582 14.74 8.51 8.67
CA ILE A 582 15.90 7.88 8.02
C ILE A 582 15.96 8.28 6.54
N HIS A 583 14.84 8.20 5.82
CA HIS A 583 14.75 8.54 4.39
C HIS A 583 14.91 10.04 4.12
N GLN A 584 14.46 10.90 5.04
CA GLN A 584 14.64 12.36 4.98
C GLN A 584 16.09 12.80 5.21
N ASN A 585 16.93 11.95 5.80
CA ASN A 585 18.30 12.27 6.19
C ASN A 585 19.39 11.56 5.36
N GLY A 586 19.03 10.97 4.21
CA GLY A 586 20.04 10.42 3.31
C GLY A 586 20.44 8.97 3.54
N ASN A 587 19.75 8.27 4.43
CA ASN A 587 19.85 6.82 4.63
C ASN A 587 18.58 6.13 4.15
N ALA A 588 18.57 4.80 4.18
CA ALA A 588 17.38 4.00 3.94
C ALA A 588 17.39 2.77 4.84
N CYS A 589 16.22 2.24 5.10
CA CYS A 589 16.04 1.13 6.02
C CYS A 589 15.04 0.10 5.51
N ASP A 590 15.07 -1.07 6.14
CA ASP A 590 14.04 -2.11 6.03
C ASP A 590 13.62 -2.56 7.43
N TYR A 591 12.35 -2.95 7.59
CA TYR A 591 11.92 -3.70 8.75
C TYR A 591 12.48 -5.13 8.70
N VAL A 592 12.85 -5.66 9.85
CA VAL A 592 13.25 -7.06 10.07
C VAL A 592 12.40 -7.65 11.20
N SER A 593 12.29 -8.98 11.21
CA SER A 593 11.66 -9.75 12.29
C SER A 593 12.72 -10.46 13.13
N GLU A 594 12.30 -10.99 14.28
CA GLU A 594 13.13 -11.92 15.05
C GLU A 594 13.57 -13.14 14.22
N GLN A 595 12.70 -13.69 13.37
CA GLN A 595 13.03 -14.82 12.51
C GLN A 595 14.09 -14.45 11.46
N VAL A 596 14.03 -13.25 10.89
CA VAL A 596 15.09 -12.73 10.00
C VAL A 596 16.41 -12.60 10.74
N ILE A 597 16.41 -12.04 11.96
CA ILE A 597 17.61 -11.88 12.79
C ILE A 597 18.22 -13.24 13.15
N GLN A 598 17.40 -14.22 13.53
CA GLN A 598 17.84 -15.57 13.88
C GLN A 598 18.50 -16.29 12.69
N ASN A 599 17.93 -16.10 11.50
CA ASN A 599 18.43 -16.71 10.26
C ASN A 599 19.56 -15.91 9.59
N ALA A 600 19.90 -14.73 10.10
CA ALA A 600 20.99 -13.91 9.58
C ALA A 600 22.37 -14.41 10.03
N GLU A 601 23.37 -14.18 9.19
CA GLU A 601 24.79 -14.34 9.52
C GLU A 601 25.33 -13.01 10.07
N MET A 602 25.84 -13.03 11.31
CA MET A 602 26.47 -11.87 11.94
C MET A 602 27.97 -11.88 11.62
N LYS A 603 28.41 -11.00 10.73
CA LYS A 603 29.80 -11.02 10.23
C LYS A 603 30.28 -9.64 9.81
N ASN A 604 31.51 -9.31 10.19
CA ASN A 604 32.21 -8.06 9.84
C ASN A 604 31.34 -6.81 10.09
N GLY A 605 30.74 -6.74 11.28
CA GLY A 605 29.84 -5.67 11.70
C GLY A 605 28.48 -5.63 10.99
N GLY A 606 28.15 -6.62 10.16
CA GLY A 606 26.90 -6.69 9.42
C GLY A 606 25.97 -7.80 9.92
N LEU A 607 24.67 -7.51 9.93
CA LEU A 607 23.58 -8.48 9.92
C LEU A 607 23.29 -8.81 8.45
N ASN A 608 23.66 -10.02 8.03
CA ASN A 608 23.56 -10.44 6.63
C ASN A 608 22.41 -11.44 6.47
N TYR A 609 21.41 -11.09 5.68
CA TYR A 609 20.27 -11.95 5.36
C TYR A 609 20.10 -12.04 3.85
N GLY A 610 20.37 -13.21 3.27
CA GLY A 610 20.41 -13.37 1.81
C GLY A 610 21.42 -12.40 1.18
N LYS A 611 20.95 -11.51 0.31
CA LYS A 611 21.77 -10.45 -0.32
C LYS A 611 21.77 -9.13 0.45
N ARG A 612 21.00 -9.04 1.54
CA ARG A 612 20.89 -7.84 2.37
C ARG A 612 21.96 -7.82 3.44
N LYS A 613 22.47 -6.63 3.72
CA LYS A 613 23.45 -6.36 4.77
C LYS A 613 23.08 -5.07 5.48
N TYR A 614 22.90 -5.16 6.79
CA TYR A 614 22.61 -4.01 7.64
C TYR A 614 23.74 -3.84 8.67
N ASN A 615 24.25 -2.62 8.82
CA ASN A 615 25.32 -2.33 9.79
C ASN A 615 24.77 -1.70 11.08
N THR A 616 23.51 -1.27 11.05
CA THR A 616 22.82 -0.62 12.17
C THR A 616 21.42 -1.22 12.31
N LEU A 617 20.99 -1.45 13.54
CA LEU A 617 19.65 -1.91 13.88
C LEU A 617 19.02 -0.95 14.90
N PHE A 618 17.78 -0.52 14.66
CA PHE A 618 16.98 0.16 15.68
C PHE A 618 15.97 -0.82 16.26
N LEU A 619 15.93 -0.91 17.59
CA LEU A 619 14.86 -1.57 18.34
C LEU A 619 13.89 -0.50 18.78
N ILE A 620 12.70 -0.46 18.18
CA ILE A 620 11.68 0.54 18.46
C ILE A 620 10.85 0.04 19.64
N GLU A 621 11.12 0.50 20.87
CA GLU A 621 10.40 0.10 22.08
C GLU A 621 10.30 -1.42 22.35
N VAL A 622 11.26 -2.19 21.85
CA VAL A 622 11.27 -3.65 22.02
C VAL A 622 11.63 -4.00 23.47
N ARG A 623 10.64 -4.52 24.23
CA ARG A 623 10.81 -4.98 25.62
C ARG A 623 10.99 -6.49 25.70
N SER A 624 10.39 -7.21 24.75
CA SER A 624 10.43 -8.67 24.68
C SER A 624 11.27 -9.16 23.50
N LEU A 625 12.10 -10.18 23.72
CA LEU A 625 12.83 -10.90 22.67
C LEU A 625 12.83 -12.40 22.94
N ASP A 626 12.85 -13.22 21.89
CA ASP A 626 13.26 -14.61 22.05
C ASP A 626 14.75 -14.69 22.50
N PRO A 627 15.11 -15.58 23.45
CA PRO A 627 16.50 -15.73 23.89
C PRO A 627 17.50 -15.99 22.75
N ALA A 628 17.10 -16.70 21.70
CA ALA A 628 17.94 -16.94 20.52
C ALA A 628 18.18 -15.64 19.73
N THR A 629 17.17 -14.79 19.62
CA THR A 629 17.30 -13.45 19.03
C THR A 629 18.23 -12.59 19.88
N ALA A 630 18.05 -12.55 21.20
CA ALA A 630 18.91 -11.78 22.10
C ALA A 630 20.39 -12.20 21.98
N LYS A 631 20.66 -13.51 21.86
CA LYS A 631 22.00 -14.01 21.56
C LYS A 631 22.51 -13.53 20.20
N LYS A 632 21.70 -13.60 19.14
CA LYS A 632 22.09 -13.14 17.80
C LYS A 632 22.38 -11.65 17.76
N LEU A 633 21.64 -10.84 18.52
CA LEU A 633 21.92 -9.42 18.69
C LEU A 633 23.25 -9.19 19.42
N TYR A 634 23.57 -10.00 20.44
CA TYR A 634 24.91 -9.99 21.04
C TYR A 634 26.00 -10.33 20.03
N ASP A 635 25.82 -11.37 19.22
CA ASP A 635 26.76 -11.76 18.17
C ASP A 635 26.96 -10.62 17.15
N PHE A 636 25.88 -9.92 16.77
CA PHE A 636 25.91 -8.75 15.88
C PHE A 636 26.73 -7.60 16.47
N VAL A 637 26.44 -7.21 17.71
CA VAL A 637 27.18 -6.16 18.42
C VAL A 637 28.63 -6.56 18.55
N ALA A 638 28.93 -7.78 19.00
CA ALA A 638 30.29 -8.28 19.17
C ALA A 638 31.09 -8.26 17.86
N ALA A 639 30.44 -8.58 16.73
CA ALA A 639 31.03 -8.55 15.39
C ALA A 639 31.29 -7.12 14.86
N GLY A 640 30.83 -6.07 15.54
CA GLY A 640 31.03 -4.67 15.16
C GLY A 640 29.75 -3.92 14.75
N GLY A 641 28.61 -4.59 14.77
CA GLY A 641 27.31 -3.98 14.47
C GLY A 641 26.87 -3.00 15.54
N ARG A 642 25.98 -2.07 15.18
CA ARG A 642 25.41 -1.09 16.10
C ARG A 642 23.91 -1.31 16.29
N ILE A 643 23.46 -1.27 17.54
CA ILE A 643 22.06 -1.32 17.93
C ILE A 643 21.71 -0.04 18.69
N PHE A 644 20.62 0.60 18.27
CA PHE A 644 19.96 1.67 19.00
C PHE A 644 18.66 1.16 19.62
N CYS A 645 18.59 1.15 20.94
CA CYS A 645 17.43 0.77 21.73
C CYS A 645 16.62 2.03 22.05
N MET A 646 15.48 2.22 21.39
CA MET A 646 14.62 3.39 21.60
C MET A 646 13.67 3.16 22.77
N GLU A 647 13.69 4.06 23.76
CA GLU A 647 12.85 4.11 24.97
C GLU A 647 12.91 2.89 25.90
N ALA A 648 13.37 1.73 25.44
CA ALA A 648 13.45 0.49 26.21
C ALA A 648 14.67 -0.34 25.82
N TYR A 649 15.27 -0.98 26.83
CA TYR A 649 16.09 -2.17 26.59
C TYR A 649 15.19 -3.41 26.67
N PRO A 650 15.45 -4.45 25.85
CA PRO A 650 14.81 -5.74 26.07
C PRO A 650 15.13 -6.28 27.45
N GLU A 651 14.12 -6.80 28.16
CA GLU A 651 14.27 -7.22 29.56
C GLU A 651 13.60 -8.57 29.87
N LYS A 652 12.82 -9.10 28.92
CA LYS A 652 12.04 -10.32 29.08
C LYS A 652 11.88 -11.07 27.75
N SER A 653 11.44 -12.32 27.85
CA SER A 653 10.93 -13.12 26.74
C SER A 653 9.45 -12.83 26.50
N ALA A 654 8.90 -13.22 25.35
CA ALA A 654 7.50 -12.97 25.01
C ALA A 654 6.53 -14.07 25.48
N GLY A 655 6.88 -15.35 25.32
CA GLY A 655 6.00 -16.49 25.63
C GLY A 655 5.92 -16.87 27.11
N TRP A 656 5.00 -17.78 27.44
CA TRP A 656 4.70 -18.19 28.83
C TRP A 656 5.57 -19.36 29.31
N ASN A 657 5.77 -20.36 28.45
CA ASN A 657 6.48 -21.57 28.85
C ASN A 657 7.93 -21.27 29.28
N ASN A 658 8.29 -21.67 30.50
CA ASN A 658 9.60 -21.42 31.14
C ASN A 658 10.03 -19.94 31.12
N TYR A 659 9.08 -19.00 31.22
CA TYR A 659 9.36 -17.58 31.03
C TYR A 659 10.40 -17.03 32.00
N GLN A 660 10.46 -17.47 33.27
CA GLN A 660 11.44 -16.94 34.23
C GLN A 660 12.87 -17.22 33.77
N GLN A 661 13.16 -18.46 33.34
CA GLN A 661 14.46 -18.85 32.82
C GLN A 661 14.79 -18.11 31.52
N ARG A 662 13.82 -17.99 30.61
CA ARG A 662 14.00 -17.30 29.32
C ARG A 662 14.23 -15.81 29.51
N ASP A 663 13.52 -15.18 30.45
CA ASP A 663 13.72 -13.79 30.85
C ASP A 663 15.14 -13.56 31.38
N GLU A 664 15.64 -14.46 32.23
CA GLU A 664 17.02 -14.40 32.71
C GLU A 664 18.04 -14.53 31.57
N GLN A 665 17.78 -15.38 30.58
CA GLN A 665 18.62 -15.48 29.39
C GLN A 665 18.64 -14.19 28.59
N VAL A 666 17.48 -13.56 28.35
CA VAL A 666 17.40 -12.25 27.65
C VAL A 666 18.18 -11.20 28.43
N ARG A 667 17.94 -11.07 29.74
CA ARG A 667 18.67 -10.10 30.59
C ARG A 667 20.17 -10.35 30.57
N SER A 668 20.61 -11.62 30.59
CA SER A 668 22.03 -11.99 30.52
C SER A 668 22.67 -11.50 29.23
N TRP A 669 22.05 -11.73 28.07
CA TRP A 669 22.56 -11.26 26.78
C TRP A 669 22.54 -9.74 26.68
N VAL A 670 21.47 -9.09 27.12
CA VAL A 670 21.37 -7.63 27.13
C VAL A 670 22.43 -6.99 28.02
N ASN A 671 22.69 -7.56 29.20
CA ASN A 671 23.76 -7.10 30.09
C ASN A 671 25.15 -7.26 29.45
N LYS A 672 25.40 -8.34 28.70
CA LYS A 672 26.64 -8.49 27.92
C LYS A 672 26.73 -7.44 26.80
N MET A 673 25.63 -7.11 26.13
CA MET A 673 25.61 -6.07 25.09
C MET A 673 25.91 -4.68 25.66
N LYS A 674 25.43 -4.36 26.88
CA LYS A 674 25.73 -3.10 27.58
C LYS A 674 27.22 -2.86 27.82
N ALA A 675 28.07 -3.89 27.79
CA ALA A 675 29.52 -3.73 27.84
C ALA A 675 30.10 -3.03 26.59
N PHE A 676 29.34 -2.96 25.50
CA PHE A 676 29.70 -2.27 24.26
C PHE A 676 28.99 -0.91 24.15
N ALA A 677 29.31 0.02 25.05
CA ALA A 677 28.58 1.30 25.19
C ALA A 677 28.55 2.19 23.92
N ASP A 678 29.49 2.01 23.00
CA ASP A 678 29.58 2.71 21.70
C ASP A 678 28.77 2.04 20.57
N ARG A 679 28.23 0.84 20.84
CA ARG A 679 27.52 0.00 19.87
C ARG A 679 26.14 -0.46 20.33
N PHE A 680 25.87 -0.53 21.63
CA PHE A 680 24.55 -0.86 22.19
C PHE A 680 24.06 0.33 23.00
N ILE A 681 23.23 1.16 22.37
CA ILE A 681 22.98 2.54 22.80
C ILE A 681 21.51 2.72 23.12
N PHE A 682 21.20 3.31 24.27
CA PHE A 682 19.84 3.78 24.58
C PHE A 682 19.58 5.14 23.94
N LEU A 683 18.43 5.30 23.31
CA LEU A 683 17.96 6.58 22.78
C LEU A 683 16.60 6.93 23.38
N ASN A 684 16.45 8.19 23.75
CA ASN A 684 15.13 8.75 24.00
C ASN A 684 14.50 9.18 22.67
N LYS A 685 13.21 8.93 22.51
CA LYS A 685 12.41 9.50 21.43
C LYS A 685 12.34 11.03 21.59
N PRO A 686 12.26 11.79 20.49
CA PRO A 686 12.02 13.22 20.58
C PRO A 686 10.57 13.53 20.99
N ALA A 687 10.32 14.75 21.44
CA ALA A 687 8.95 15.24 21.64
C ALA A 687 8.24 15.53 20.30
N ALA A 688 9.00 16.01 19.32
CA ALA A 688 8.63 16.26 17.93
C ALA A 688 9.92 16.43 17.10
N ASP A 689 9.77 16.50 15.77
CA ASP A 689 10.83 16.68 14.78
C ASP A 689 11.78 15.47 14.72
N PHE A 690 11.22 14.33 14.29
CA PHE A 690 12.01 13.11 14.08
C PHE A 690 13.09 13.30 13.01
N THR A 691 12.88 14.19 12.04
CA THR A 691 13.87 14.55 11.02
C THR A 691 15.14 15.13 11.65
N ALA A 692 15.01 16.16 12.50
CA ALA A 692 16.16 16.76 13.17
C ALA A 692 16.78 15.84 14.22
N TRP A 693 15.95 15.06 14.94
CA TRP A 693 16.42 14.06 15.91
C TRP A 693 17.33 13.02 15.25
N PHE A 694 16.92 12.44 14.12
CA PHE A 694 17.73 11.46 13.42
C PHE A 694 19.00 12.08 12.83
N LYS A 695 18.95 13.33 12.33
CA LYS A 695 20.15 14.07 11.94
C LYS A 695 21.17 14.16 13.08
N GLY A 696 20.70 14.49 14.29
CA GLY A 696 21.55 14.53 15.49
C GLY A 696 22.18 13.19 15.81
N ILE A 697 21.45 12.07 15.65
CA ILE A 697 21.97 10.71 15.80
C ILE A 697 23.05 10.42 14.75
N GLN A 698 22.83 10.80 13.50
CA GLN A 698 23.85 10.61 12.45
C GLN A 698 25.14 11.34 12.79
N GLU A 699 25.05 12.59 13.27
CA GLU A 699 26.21 13.40 13.63
C GLU A 699 26.93 12.84 14.87
N GLN A 700 26.18 12.54 15.93
CA GLN A 700 26.73 12.03 17.20
C GLN A 700 27.42 10.68 17.02
N TYR A 701 26.80 9.75 16.29
CA TYR A 701 27.27 8.37 16.16
C TYR A 701 27.98 8.09 14.83
N LYS A 702 28.20 9.12 14.02
CA LYS A 702 28.86 9.04 12.71
C LYS A 702 28.19 8.01 11.79
N LEU A 703 26.86 8.01 11.75
CA LEU A 703 26.15 7.25 10.73
C LEU A 703 26.34 7.99 9.41
N HIS A 704 26.88 7.29 8.41
CA HIS A 704 27.21 7.90 7.13
C HIS A 704 26.03 7.74 6.17
N PRO A 705 25.33 8.83 5.79
CA PRO A 705 24.34 8.75 4.73
C PRO A 705 25.02 8.53 3.38
N TYR A 706 24.34 7.83 2.47
CA TYR A 706 24.82 7.67 1.10
C TYR A 706 24.61 8.96 0.26
N VAL A 707 23.71 9.84 0.71
CA VAL A 707 23.60 11.23 0.25
C VAL A 707 23.40 12.17 1.44
N ARG A 708 24.30 13.11 1.66
CA ARG A 708 24.16 14.09 2.73
C ARG A 708 23.40 15.32 2.23
N LEU A 709 22.24 15.57 2.83
CA LEU A 709 21.45 16.77 2.62
C LEU A 709 21.90 17.86 3.61
N LYS A 710 22.07 19.10 3.13
CA LYS A 710 22.45 20.22 4.01
C LYS A 710 21.36 20.56 5.03
N THR A 711 20.11 20.63 4.56
CA THR A 711 18.93 20.93 5.37
C THR A 711 17.86 19.88 5.11
N PRO A 712 17.93 18.73 5.82
CA PRO A 712 16.81 17.78 5.87
C PRO A 712 15.54 18.47 6.36
N VAL A 713 14.42 18.18 5.70
CA VAL A 713 13.08 18.66 6.09
C VAL A 713 12.08 17.52 5.91
N ARG A 714 10.98 17.55 6.66
CA ARG A 714 10.03 16.43 6.71
C ARG A 714 9.41 16.10 5.35
N GLU A 715 9.06 17.11 4.56
CA GLU A 715 8.39 16.91 3.28
C GLU A 715 9.35 16.44 2.17
N VAL A 716 10.66 16.45 2.41
CA VAL A 716 11.67 15.99 1.45
C VAL A 716 12.19 14.61 1.85
N THR A 717 11.79 13.60 1.10
CA THR A 717 12.25 12.21 1.27
C THR A 717 13.16 11.80 0.13
N GLN A 718 14.04 10.84 0.38
CA GLN A 718 14.86 10.26 -0.68
C GLN A 718 15.14 8.78 -0.47
N VAL A 719 15.32 8.08 -1.60
CA VAL A 719 15.75 6.67 -1.63
C VAL A 719 16.79 6.46 -2.73
N ARG A 720 17.69 5.49 -2.50
CA ARG A 720 18.69 5.04 -3.47
C ARG A 720 18.37 3.64 -3.96
N TYR A 721 18.42 3.46 -5.27
CA TYR A 721 18.41 2.18 -5.97
C TYR A 721 19.73 2.03 -6.73
N GLN A 722 20.18 0.78 -6.91
CA GLN A 722 21.43 0.49 -7.59
C GLN A 722 21.27 -0.65 -8.59
N THR A 723 21.93 -0.49 -9.74
CA THR A 723 22.16 -1.55 -10.72
C THR A 723 23.67 -1.83 -10.80
N LYS A 724 24.11 -2.70 -11.71
CA LYS A 724 25.54 -2.87 -11.99
C LYS A 724 26.17 -1.63 -12.65
N GLN A 725 25.37 -0.80 -13.31
CA GLN A 725 25.84 0.27 -14.21
C GLN A 725 25.51 1.68 -13.69
N ALA A 726 24.51 1.81 -12.83
CA ALA A 726 23.99 3.10 -12.40
C ALA A 726 23.57 3.13 -10.92
N GLU A 727 23.75 4.29 -10.30
CA GLU A 727 23.09 4.68 -9.05
C GLU A 727 21.87 5.54 -9.39
N ILE A 728 20.76 5.28 -8.71
CA ILE A 728 19.47 5.90 -9.00
C ILE A 728 18.96 6.50 -7.69
N PHE A 729 18.79 7.81 -7.65
CA PHE A 729 18.24 8.52 -6.51
C PHE A 729 16.88 9.09 -6.87
N LEU A 730 15.87 8.84 -6.03
CA LEU A 730 14.57 9.48 -6.13
C LEU A 730 14.45 10.47 -4.96
N PHE A 731 14.31 11.76 -5.26
CA PHE A 731 14.01 12.80 -4.29
C PHE A 731 12.58 13.29 -4.49
N ASN A 732 11.78 13.32 -3.43
CA ASN A 732 10.38 13.74 -3.50
C ASN A 732 10.13 14.91 -2.56
N ASN A 733 9.39 15.91 -3.04
CA ASN A 733 8.75 16.94 -2.21
C ASN A 733 7.26 16.61 -2.10
N SER A 734 6.83 16.16 -0.92
CA SER A 734 5.43 15.81 -0.69
C SER A 734 4.52 17.02 -0.45
N SER A 735 5.05 18.24 -0.32
CA SER A 735 4.22 19.44 -0.10
C SER A 735 3.58 19.93 -1.40
N LYS A 736 2.28 20.25 -1.36
CA LYS A 736 1.58 20.93 -2.47
C LYS A 736 1.71 22.46 -2.46
N HIS A 737 2.37 22.99 -1.43
CA HIS A 737 2.46 24.45 -1.19
C HIS A 737 3.88 24.99 -1.25
N ARG A 738 4.86 24.21 -0.77
CA ARG A 738 6.20 24.70 -0.49
C ARG A 738 7.22 24.23 -1.52
N VAL A 739 8.22 25.07 -1.72
CA VAL A 739 9.40 24.78 -2.55
C VAL A 739 10.57 24.56 -1.62
N TYR A 740 11.41 23.57 -1.92
CA TYR A 740 12.59 23.27 -1.11
C TYR A 740 13.85 23.32 -1.94
N SER A 741 14.89 23.98 -1.42
CA SER A 741 16.21 23.96 -2.03
C SER A 741 16.96 22.70 -1.59
N LEU A 742 17.28 21.84 -2.54
CA LEU A 742 18.05 20.62 -2.35
C LEU A 742 19.54 20.92 -2.62
N GLU A 743 20.32 21.03 -1.55
CA GLU A 743 21.79 20.95 -1.60
C GLU A 743 22.22 19.57 -1.09
N ALA A 744 22.67 18.71 -2.01
CA ALA A 744 22.99 17.31 -1.76
C ALA A 744 24.44 16.99 -2.12
N SER A 745 25.12 16.24 -1.26
CA SER A 745 26.48 15.75 -1.49
C SER A 745 26.52 14.22 -1.43
N PHE A 746 27.26 13.61 -2.34
CA PHE A 746 27.26 12.17 -2.54
C PHE A 746 28.61 11.57 -2.17
N SER A 747 28.63 10.29 -1.79
CA SER A 747 29.89 9.58 -1.55
C SER A 747 30.72 9.48 -2.84
N LYS A 748 32.04 9.27 -2.71
CA LYS A 748 32.92 9.05 -3.86
C LYS A 748 32.53 7.81 -4.67
N GLU A 749 31.97 6.80 -4.03
CA GLU A 749 31.47 5.58 -4.68
C GLU A 749 30.35 5.88 -5.69
N VAL A 750 29.51 6.87 -5.38
CA VAL A 750 28.40 7.29 -6.24
C VAL A 750 28.89 8.13 -7.42
N THR A 751 29.89 9.00 -7.21
CA THR A 751 30.29 10.02 -8.21
C THR A 751 31.52 9.65 -9.04
N SER A 752 32.36 8.73 -8.56
CA SER A 752 33.64 8.41 -9.22
C SER A 752 33.41 7.85 -10.63
N GLN A 753 33.98 8.52 -11.63
CA GLN A 753 33.90 8.15 -13.06
C GLN A 753 32.46 8.08 -13.60
N LYS A 754 31.52 8.79 -12.97
CA LYS A 754 30.11 8.83 -13.36
C LYS A 754 29.65 10.27 -13.59
N GLN A 755 28.76 10.46 -14.55
CA GLN A 755 28.05 11.71 -14.82
C GLN A 755 26.73 11.70 -14.05
N ALA A 756 26.37 12.84 -13.44
CA ALA A 756 25.05 13.03 -12.86
C ALA A 756 24.03 13.41 -13.95
N TRP A 757 22.85 12.83 -13.90
CA TRP A 757 21.76 13.08 -14.83
C TRP A 757 20.46 13.36 -14.08
N LEU A 758 19.64 14.26 -14.60
CA LEU A 758 18.22 14.34 -14.27
C LEU A 758 17.47 13.53 -15.32
N TRP A 759 16.72 12.52 -14.90
CA TRP A 759 15.75 11.84 -15.75
C TRP A 759 14.35 12.33 -15.37
N ASP A 760 13.71 13.08 -16.24
CA ASP A 760 12.37 13.62 -15.96
C ASP A 760 11.34 12.53 -16.24
N ALA A 761 10.76 11.95 -15.18
CA ALA A 761 9.76 10.89 -15.33
C ALA A 761 8.46 11.39 -15.96
N ALA A 762 8.15 12.69 -15.93
CA ALA A 762 6.95 13.22 -16.57
C ALA A 762 7.11 13.30 -18.09
N THR A 763 8.30 13.69 -18.59
CA THR A 763 8.54 13.85 -20.03
C THR A 763 9.27 12.67 -20.68
N GLY A 764 10.04 11.90 -19.92
CA GLY A 764 10.94 10.85 -20.41
C GLY A 764 12.29 11.38 -20.91
N GLU A 765 12.55 12.68 -20.78
CA GLU A 765 13.82 13.30 -21.19
C GLU A 765 14.91 13.12 -20.13
N ARG A 766 16.18 13.18 -20.57
CA ARG A 766 17.33 13.23 -19.66
C ARG A 766 18.21 14.43 -19.94
N PHE A 767 18.78 14.97 -18.87
CA PHE A 767 19.67 16.13 -18.92
C PHE A 767 20.87 15.91 -18.01
N LYS A 768 22.05 16.38 -18.42
CA LYS A 768 23.23 16.37 -17.57
C LYS A 768 23.04 17.36 -16.43
N LEU A 769 23.37 16.92 -15.23
CA LEU A 769 23.48 17.75 -14.05
C LEU A 769 24.97 18.03 -13.76
N GLU A 770 25.28 19.28 -13.45
CA GLU A 770 26.62 19.66 -13.02
C GLU A 770 26.68 19.71 -11.49
N LEU A 771 27.69 19.06 -10.92
CA LEU A 771 27.97 19.16 -9.48
C LEU A 771 28.86 20.37 -9.22
N LYS A 772 28.30 21.44 -8.66
CA LYS A 772 29.06 22.64 -8.28
C LYS A 772 29.77 22.37 -6.96
N GLU A 773 31.09 22.52 -6.93
CA GLU A 773 31.91 22.18 -5.75
C GLU A 773 31.66 20.74 -5.23
N GLY A 774 31.34 19.82 -6.15
CA GLY A 774 31.02 18.42 -5.80
C GLY A 774 29.62 18.22 -5.20
N LYS A 775 28.75 19.23 -5.24
CA LYS A 775 27.38 19.19 -4.72
C LYS A 775 26.34 19.40 -5.81
N LEU A 776 25.22 18.70 -5.66
CA LEU A 776 24.02 18.93 -6.45
C LEU A 776 23.22 20.07 -5.83
N HIS A 777 22.77 20.99 -6.68
CA HIS A 777 21.85 22.06 -6.31
C HIS A 777 20.62 22.01 -7.21
N LEU A 778 19.46 21.71 -6.62
CA LEU A 778 18.16 21.71 -7.31
C LEU A 778 17.12 22.45 -6.46
N GLU A 779 16.10 22.99 -7.10
CA GLU A 779 14.85 23.35 -6.43
C GLU A 779 13.86 22.20 -6.65
N LEU A 780 13.26 21.72 -5.56
CA LEU A 780 12.14 20.79 -5.60
C LEU A 780 10.86 21.62 -5.52
N GLU A 781 10.13 21.66 -6.64
CA GLU A 781 8.86 22.37 -6.74
C GLU A 781 7.77 21.71 -5.87
N PRO A 782 6.62 22.36 -5.64
CA PRO A 782 5.51 21.70 -4.98
C PRO A 782 5.11 20.43 -5.75
N ALA A 783 4.85 19.33 -5.02
CA ALA A 783 4.54 18.01 -5.56
C ALA A 783 5.61 17.42 -6.50
N ASP A 784 6.86 17.86 -6.40
CA ASP A 784 7.93 17.47 -7.33
C ASP A 784 8.63 16.16 -6.95
N SER A 785 9.17 15.49 -7.97
CA SER A 785 9.93 14.24 -7.85
C SER A 785 11.07 14.26 -8.86
N ARG A 786 12.31 14.07 -8.40
CA ARG A 786 13.50 14.13 -9.26
C ARG A 786 14.26 12.82 -9.20
N LEU A 787 14.40 12.17 -10.36
CA LEU A 787 15.32 11.04 -10.53
C LEU A 787 16.70 11.55 -10.91
N VAL A 788 17.65 11.40 -9.98
CA VAL A 788 19.06 11.71 -10.21
C VAL A 788 19.82 10.43 -10.44
N ILE A 789 20.37 10.25 -11.64
CA ILE A 789 21.08 9.03 -12.05
C ILE A 789 22.57 9.32 -12.14
N PHE A 790 23.40 8.42 -11.62
CA PHE A 790 24.85 8.44 -11.85
C PHE A 790 25.26 7.22 -12.65
N ASP A 791 25.68 7.43 -13.90
CA ASP A 791 26.15 6.38 -14.81
C ASP A 791 27.41 6.83 -15.58
N GLN A 792 27.96 5.95 -16.42
CA GLN A 792 29.17 6.24 -17.19
C GLN A 792 28.90 6.99 -18.51
N ASN A 793 27.64 7.28 -18.86
CA ASN A 793 27.31 8.02 -20.07
C ASN A 793 27.68 9.49 -19.91
N SER A 794 28.12 10.16 -20.98
CA SER A 794 28.60 11.56 -20.90
C SER A 794 28.03 12.50 -21.97
N LYS A 795 27.26 11.98 -22.93
CA LYS A 795 26.70 12.76 -24.06
C LYS A 795 25.24 13.12 -23.81
N GLY A 796 24.94 14.42 -23.78
CA GLY A 796 23.59 14.95 -23.61
C GLY A 796 23.62 16.45 -23.34
N GLU A 797 22.43 17.05 -23.34
CA GLU A 797 22.24 18.47 -23.05
C GLU A 797 22.33 18.76 -21.55
N ASN A 798 22.76 19.95 -21.18
CA ASN A 798 22.79 20.39 -19.78
C ASN A 798 21.39 20.78 -19.32
N TRP A 799 21.02 20.37 -18.11
CA TRP A 799 19.78 20.80 -17.48
C TRP A 799 19.80 22.31 -17.21
N LYS A 800 18.66 22.96 -17.43
CA LYS A 800 18.44 24.38 -17.11
C LYS A 800 17.15 24.51 -16.34
N ALA A 801 17.22 25.11 -15.16
CA ALA A 801 16.03 25.47 -14.39
C ALA A 801 15.19 26.48 -15.18
N LYS A 802 13.87 26.34 -15.11
CA LYS A 802 12.95 27.34 -15.66
C LYS A 802 12.99 28.56 -14.72
N PRO A 803 13.31 29.77 -15.21
CA PRO A 803 13.23 30.98 -14.38
C PRO A 803 11.79 31.19 -13.89
N LEU A 804 11.61 31.87 -12.75
CA LEU A 804 10.28 32.20 -12.20
C LEU A 804 9.77 33.56 -12.63
N THR A 805 10.73 34.45 -12.87
CA THR A 805 10.55 35.84 -13.28
C THR A 805 11.67 36.20 -14.25
N GLY A 806 11.48 37.31 -14.96
CA GLY A 806 12.45 37.82 -15.92
C GLY A 806 12.41 39.33 -16.01
N LYS A 807 13.39 39.91 -16.71
CA LYS A 807 13.42 41.34 -16.98
C LYS A 807 12.29 41.69 -17.95
N ASN A 808 11.63 42.84 -17.74
CA ASN A 808 10.51 43.31 -18.57
C ASN A 808 9.27 42.38 -18.52
N ALA A 809 9.03 41.75 -17.38
CA ALA A 809 7.84 40.93 -17.18
C ALA A 809 6.57 41.74 -17.43
N ILE A 810 5.68 41.19 -18.26
CA ILE A 810 4.35 41.73 -18.55
C ILE A 810 3.35 41.01 -17.66
N ALA A 811 2.77 41.73 -16.70
CA ALA A 811 1.69 41.21 -15.85
C ALA A 811 0.34 41.30 -16.59
N LEU A 812 -0.41 40.21 -16.61
CA LEU A 812 -1.74 40.12 -17.25
C LEU A 812 -2.84 40.13 -16.19
N GLU A 813 -3.07 41.29 -15.57
CA GLU A 813 -3.95 41.39 -14.39
C GLU A 813 -5.43 41.58 -14.71
N GLN A 814 -5.76 42.16 -15.87
CA GLN A 814 -7.13 42.57 -16.24
C GLN A 814 -7.49 42.12 -17.67
N LYS A 815 -8.76 42.32 -18.06
CA LYS A 815 -9.30 42.06 -19.41
C LYS A 815 -9.26 40.58 -19.81
N TRP A 816 -9.59 39.70 -18.87
CA TRP A 816 -9.73 38.28 -19.16
C TRP A 816 -11.15 37.99 -19.66
N SER A 817 -11.29 37.22 -20.73
CA SER A 817 -12.56 36.62 -21.12
C SER A 817 -12.52 35.13 -20.76
N ALA A 818 -13.46 34.65 -19.96
CA ALA A 818 -13.53 33.26 -19.52
C ALA A 818 -14.75 32.56 -20.13
N GLU A 819 -14.51 31.51 -20.91
CA GLU A 819 -15.54 30.63 -21.46
C GLU A 819 -15.60 29.34 -20.63
N PHE A 820 -16.72 29.14 -19.94
CA PHE A 820 -17.00 28.00 -19.08
C PHE A 820 -17.72 26.94 -19.90
N ARG A 821 -17.04 25.84 -20.22
CA ARG A 821 -17.62 24.65 -20.84
C ARG A 821 -17.90 23.61 -19.77
N HIS A 822 -19.15 23.52 -19.37
CA HIS A 822 -19.58 22.70 -18.26
C HIS A 822 -19.73 21.23 -18.66
N SER A 823 -19.63 20.33 -17.68
CA SER A 823 -19.68 18.87 -17.87
C SER A 823 -21.05 18.36 -18.35
N ASP A 824 -22.11 19.17 -18.19
CA ASP A 824 -23.45 18.90 -18.73
C ASP A 824 -23.65 19.39 -20.17
N GLY A 825 -22.61 19.96 -20.78
CA GLY A 825 -22.63 20.49 -22.14
C GLY A 825 -23.02 21.97 -22.24
N SER A 826 -23.40 22.64 -21.15
CA SER A 826 -23.69 24.07 -21.18
C SER A 826 -22.42 24.91 -21.37
N VAL A 827 -22.55 26.04 -22.07
CA VAL A 827 -21.45 26.98 -22.33
C VAL A 827 -21.90 28.39 -21.96
N LYS A 828 -21.08 29.08 -21.16
CA LYS A 828 -21.25 30.51 -20.86
C LYS A 828 -19.93 31.26 -20.95
N THR A 829 -20.00 32.54 -21.25
CA THR A 829 -18.81 33.41 -21.30
C THR A 829 -19.00 34.59 -20.34
N LYS A 830 -17.92 34.97 -19.66
CA LYS A 830 -17.88 36.08 -18.71
C LYS A 830 -16.59 36.86 -18.84
N GLU A 831 -16.69 38.18 -18.83
CA GLU A 831 -15.53 39.06 -18.67
C GLU A 831 -15.10 39.11 -17.21
N MET A 832 -13.80 39.00 -16.96
CA MET A 832 -13.17 38.95 -15.65
C MET A 832 -12.11 40.05 -15.58
N ASN A 833 -12.37 41.06 -14.74
CA ASN A 833 -11.39 42.11 -14.45
C ASN A 833 -10.28 41.63 -13.53
N LYS A 834 -10.49 40.51 -12.83
CA LYS A 834 -9.53 39.90 -11.91
C LYS A 834 -9.72 38.39 -11.93
N LEU A 835 -8.61 37.66 -12.06
CA LEU A 835 -8.57 36.22 -11.85
C LEU A 835 -8.73 35.89 -10.36
N SER A 836 -9.52 34.87 -10.07
CA SER A 836 -9.87 34.45 -8.71
C SER A 836 -10.07 32.94 -8.69
N ASP A 837 -9.88 32.33 -7.53
CA ASP A 837 -10.36 30.97 -7.27
C ASP A 837 -11.89 30.93 -7.49
N LEU A 838 -12.36 30.00 -8.33
CA LEU A 838 -13.79 29.86 -8.63
C LEU A 838 -14.61 29.51 -7.39
N LYS A 839 -13.98 28.89 -6.38
CA LYS A 839 -14.63 28.62 -5.09
C LYS A 839 -15.13 29.88 -4.39
N GLU A 840 -14.48 31.02 -4.62
CA GLU A 840 -14.82 32.32 -4.04
C GLU A 840 -15.84 33.11 -4.88
N LEU A 841 -16.30 32.55 -6.00
CA LEU A 841 -17.28 33.16 -6.90
C LEU A 841 -18.63 32.42 -6.76
N PRO A 842 -19.66 33.02 -6.13
CA PRO A 842 -20.92 32.32 -5.86
C PRO A 842 -21.61 31.73 -7.10
N GLU A 843 -21.45 32.34 -8.27
CA GLU A 843 -22.02 31.86 -9.54
C GLU A 843 -21.23 30.70 -10.17
N GLU A 844 -19.98 30.47 -9.72
CA GLU A 844 -19.03 29.51 -10.32
C GLU A 844 -18.52 28.46 -9.34
N VAL A 845 -18.83 28.56 -8.05
CA VAL A 845 -18.39 27.65 -6.99
C VAL A 845 -18.72 26.18 -7.30
N ASN A 846 -19.81 25.95 -8.04
CA ASN A 846 -20.29 24.62 -8.42
C ASN A 846 -19.89 24.20 -9.83
N PHE A 847 -19.05 24.97 -10.54
CA PHE A 847 -18.64 24.65 -11.90
C PHE A 847 -17.84 23.34 -11.95
N SER A 848 -18.13 22.49 -12.94
CA SER A 848 -17.29 21.35 -13.31
C SER A 848 -17.09 21.33 -14.82
N GLY A 849 -15.86 21.27 -15.29
CA GLY A 849 -15.53 21.09 -16.70
C GLY A 849 -14.23 21.79 -17.09
N THR A 850 -14.25 22.46 -18.23
CA THR A 850 -13.09 23.24 -18.73
C THR A 850 -13.43 24.73 -18.75
N VAL A 851 -12.60 25.54 -18.09
CA VAL A 851 -12.66 27.00 -18.23
C VAL A 851 -11.54 27.46 -19.17
N ILE A 852 -11.92 28.19 -20.22
CA ILE A 852 -11.00 28.73 -21.22
C ILE A 852 -10.83 30.23 -20.98
N TYR A 853 -9.70 30.62 -20.40
CA TYR A 853 -9.34 32.00 -20.15
C TYR A 853 -8.56 32.58 -21.33
N ARG A 854 -8.98 33.75 -21.82
CA ARG A 854 -8.35 34.43 -22.96
C ARG A 854 -7.88 35.83 -22.58
N ASN A 855 -6.70 36.19 -23.05
CA ASN A 855 -6.13 37.54 -22.94
C ASN A 855 -5.23 37.82 -24.15
N THR A 856 -4.73 39.05 -24.28
CA THR A 856 -3.74 39.43 -25.29
C THR A 856 -2.63 40.25 -24.65
N PHE A 857 -1.44 40.20 -25.23
CA PHE A 857 -0.30 41.02 -24.80
C PHE A 857 0.54 41.48 -25.98
N GLN A 858 1.27 42.58 -25.80
CA GLN A 858 2.12 43.16 -26.83
C GLN A 858 3.56 42.64 -26.69
N HIS A 859 4.15 42.25 -27.82
CA HIS A 859 5.56 41.88 -27.90
C HIS A 859 6.27 42.79 -28.92
N SER A 860 7.21 43.61 -28.45
CA SER A 860 7.91 44.59 -29.31
C SER A 860 8.85 43.95 -30.34
N GLY A 861 9.22 42.68 -30.16
CA GLY A 861 10.25 41.97 -30.94
C GLY A 861 11.69 42.35 -30.56
N GLN A 862 11.87 43.27 -29.62
CA GLN A 862 13.20 43.69 -29.13
C GLN A 862 13.52 43.13 -27.73
N GLN A 863 12.49 42.80 -26.95
CA GLN A 863 12.63 42.20 -25.62
C GLN A 863 12.61 40.67 -25.73
N ALA A 864 13.52 39.98 -25.06
CA ALA A 864 13.50 38.53 -24.98
C ALA A 864 12.43 38.08 -23.97
N LEU A 865 11.20 37.84 -24.45
CA LEU A 865 10.17 37.13 -23.69
C LEU A 865 10.29 35.65 -24.05
N GLN A 866 10.35 34.77 -23.05
CA GLN A 866 10.56 33.34 -23.24
C GLN A 866 9.55 32.49 -22.47
N TYR A 867 9.09 32.95 -21.31
CA TYR A 867 8.30 32.13 -20.41
C TYR A 867 6.95 32.77 -20.08
N LEU A 868 5.96 31.91 -19.84
CA LEU A 868 4.68 32.24 -19.23
C LEU A 868 4.59 31.54 -17.88
N ASN A 869 4.35 32.29 -16.82
CA ASN A 869 4.05 31.77 -15.48
C ASN A 869 2.59 32.09 -15.14
N LEU A 870 1.76 31.06 -14.93
CA LEU A 870 0.35 31.23 -14.62
C LEU A 870 0.07 31.53 -13.14
N GLY A 871 1.08 31.48 -12.28
CA GLY A 871 0.88 31.57 -10.82
C GLY A 871 0.12 30.37 -10.29
N LYS A 872 -0.87 30.61 -9.42
CA LYS A 872 -1.67 29.55 -8.80
C LYS A 872 -2.80 29.11 -9.76
N VAL A 873 -2.85 27.81 -10.01
CA VAL A 873 -3.89 27.12 -10.78
C VAL A 873 -4.36 25.92 -9.98
N TYR A 874 -5.67 25.74 -9.88
CA TYR A 874 -6.28 24.56 -9.30
C TYR A 874 -6.86 23.69 -10.42
N GLY A 875 -6.23 22.54 -10.66
CA GLY A 875 -6.52 21.66 -11.77
C GLY A 875 -5.39 21.61 -12.81
N ILE A 876 -5.70 21.00 -13.96
CA ILE A 876 -4.76 20.81 -15.08
C ILE A 876 -4.83 22.03 -15.99
N SER A 877 -3.69 22.57 -16.41
CA SER A 877 -3.64 23.69 -17.36
C SER A 877 -3.01 23.32 -18.69
N LYS A 878 -3.66 23.71 -19.78
CA LYS A 878 -3.14 23.67 -21.15
C LYS A 878 -3.05 25.09 -21.69
N VAL A 879 -1.95 25.43 -22.34
CA VAL A 879 -1.70 26.78 -22.86
C VAL A 879 -1.61 26.76 -24.36
N LEU A 880 -2.27 27.71 -25.01
CA LEU A 880 -2.09 28.01 -26.42
C LEU A 880 -1.67 29.47 -26.59
N VAL A 881 -0.65 29.70 -27.42
CA VAL A 881 -0.21 31.04 -27.81
C VAL A 881 -0.35 31.19 -29.31
N ASN A 882 -1.12 32.18 -29.75
CA ASN A 882 -1.47 32.40 -31.16
C ASN A 882 -2.08 31.13 -31.83
N GLY A 883 -2.88 30.38 -31.07
CA GLY A 883 -3.52 29.13 -31.53
C GLY A 883 -2.59 27.90 -31.57
N LYS A 884 -1.32 28.02 -31.16
CA LYS A 884 -0.36 26.91 -31.11
C LYS A 884 -0.17 26.40 -29.68
N ASP A 885 -0.06 25.09 -29.52
CA ASP A 885 0.08 24.41 -28.22
C ASP A 885 1.45 24.69 -27.58
N ALA A 886 1.44 25.24 -26.36
CA ALA A 886 2.64 25.44 -25.53
C ALA A 886 2.85 24.31 -24.51
N GLY A 887 1.94 23.33 -24.46
CA GLY A 887 1.98 22.17 -23.60
C GLY A 887 0.92 22.15 -22.50
N THR A 888 1.01 21.13 -21.66
CA THR A 888 0.12 20.87 -20.53
C THR A 888 0.94 20.71 -19.24
N GLN A 889 0.45 21.27 -18.14
CA GLN A 889 1.02 21.12 -16.79
C GLN A 889 -0.09 20.63 -15.85
N TRP A 890 0.24 19.62 -15.05
CA TRP A 890 -0.74 18.90 -14.22
C TRP A 890 -0.36 18.85 -12.73
N TYR A 891 0.88 19.15 -12.35
CA TYR A 891 1.33 19.34 -10.95
C TYR A 891 2.41 20.45 -10.82
N GLY A 892 2.59 21.00 -9.63
CA GLY A 892 3.61 22.02 -9.35
C GLY A 892 3.41 23.34 -10.08
N ARG A 893 4.51 24.10 -10.24
CA ARG A 893 4.46 25.44 -10.86
C ARG A 893 4.07 25.39 -12.33
N ARG A 894 3.17 26.30 -12.73
CA ARG A 894 2.61 26.38 -14.09
C ARG A 894 3.44 27.28 -15.01
N ILE A 895 4.63 26.81 -15.38
CA ILE A 895 5.59 27.56 -16.21
C ILE A 895 5.78 26.89 -17.58
N TYR A 896 5.54 27.67 -18.63
CA TYR A 896 5.58 27.25 -20.03
C TYR A 896 6.67 28.00 -20.77
N ASN A 897 7.46 27.29 -21.59
CA ASN A 897 8.31 27.94 -22.58
C ASN A 897 7.44 28.29 -23.80
N ILE A 898 7.38 29.58 -24.13
CA ILE A 898 6.56 30.12 -25.22
C ILE A 898 7.40 30.83 -26.29
N ASP A 899 8.72 30.86 -26.15
CA ASP A 899 9.65 31.62 -27.00
C ASP A 899 9.40 31.43 -28.52
N HIS A 900 9.24 30.18 -28.93
CA HIS A 900 9.04 29.71 -30.29
C HIS A 900 7.61 29.97 -30.83
N LEU A 901 6.71 30.48 -29.98
CA LEU A 901 5.30 30.74 -30.32
C LEU A 901 4.97 32.23 -30.44
N LEU A 902 5.89 33.10 -30.00
CA LEU A 902 5.69 34.54 -30.01
C LEU A 902 5.83 35.15 -31.41
N LYS A 903 5.07 36.21 -31.65
CA LYS A 903 5.21 37.07 -32.84
C LYS A 903 5.30 38.53 -32.43
N LYS A 904 5.93 39.36 -33.27
CA LYS A 904 5.95 40.81 -33.10
C LYS A 904 4.52 41.38 -33.14
N GLY A 905 4.20 42.30 -32.24
CA GLY A 905 2.87 42.90 -32.07
C GLY A 905 1.99 42.14 -31.08
N THR A 906 0.68 42.12 -31.34
CA THR A 906 -0.31 41.47 -30.47
C THR A 906 -0.19 39.95 -30.51
N ASN A 907 -0.03 39.34 -29.35
CA ASN A 907 -0.11 37.89 -29.15
C ASN A 907 -1.41 37.53 -28.45
N GLN A 908 -2.05 36.46 -28.91
CA GLN A 908 -3.24 35.90 -28.29
C GLN A 908 -2.84 34.79 -27.32
N LEU A 909 -3.37 34.82 -26.10
CA LEU A 909 -3.15 33.81 -25.08
C LEU A 909 -4.49 33.13 -24.76
N GLU A 910 -4.50 31.81 -24.82
CA GLU A 910 -5.59 30.97 -24.34
C GLU A 910 -5.06 29.98 -23.28
N ILE A 911 -5.71 29.92 -22.13
CA ILE A 911 -5.38 29.00 -21.03
C ILE A 911 -6.64 28.19 -20.73
N GLN A 912 -6.55 26.89 -20.95
CA GLN A 912 -7.62 25.95 -20.61
C GLN A 912 -7.31 25.35 -19.24
N VAL A 913 -8.20 25.51 -18.27
CA VAL A 913 -8.09 24.89 -16.94
C VAL A 913 -9.20 23.86 -16.76
N ILE A 914 -8.80 22.63 -16.46
CA ILE A 914 -9.68 21.50 -16.24
C ILE A 914 -9.89 21.32 -14.74
N THR A 915 -11.13 21.43 -14.29
CA THR A 915 -11.49 21.39 -12.87
C THR A 915 -11.84 19.98 -12.40
N THR A 916 -11.81 19.76 -11.08
CA THR A 916 -12.44 18.59 -10.47
C THR A 916 -13.97 18.67 -10.59
N MET A 917 -14.66 17.60 -10.19
CA MET A 917 -16.11 17.48 -10.35
C MET A 917 -16.87 17.63 -9.03
N GLY A 918 -16.22 17.49 -7.88
CA GLY A 918 -16.92 17.28 -6.62
C GLY A 918 -17.83 18.42 -6.18
N ASN A 919 -17.48 19.68 -6.46
CA ASN A 919 -18.38 20.80 -6.15
C ASN A 919 -19.71 20.68 -6.94
N TYR A 920 -19.64 20.37 -8.23
CA TYR A 920 -20.82 20.12 -9.06
C TYR A 920 -21.61 18.89 -8.57
N MET A 921 -20.93 17.77 -8.29
CA MET A 921 -21.57 16.53 -7.84
C MET A 921 -22.41 16.74 -6.55
N LYS A 922 -21.96 17.62 -5.65
CA LYS A 922 -22.72 18.00 -4.45
C LYS A 922 -24.06 18.66 -4.76
N THR A 923 -24.21 19.29 -5.92
CA THR A 923 -25.45 19.97 -6.34
C THR A 923 -26.52 19.02 -6.87
N LEU A 924 -26.14 17.81 -7.29
CA LEU A 924 -27.05 16.85 -7.92
C LEU A 924 -27.97 16.15 -6.91
N LYS A 925 -28.93 16.89 -6.35
CA LYS A 925 -29.77 16.43 -5.23
C LYS A 925 -30.62 15.20 -5.55
N ASP A 926 -31.05 15.07 -6.79
CA ASP A 926 -31.88 13.95 -7.25
C ASP A 926 -31.05 12.74 -7.73
N ASN A 927 -29.71 12.84 -7.71
CA ASN A 927 -28.83 11.74 -8.11
C ASN A 927 -28.35 10.96 -6.87
N PRO A 928 -28.86 9.74 -6.62
CA PRO A 928 -28.56 8.98 -5.40
C PRO A 928 -27.08 8.57 -5.29
N VAL A 929 -26.41 8.31 -6.43
CA VAL A 929 -24.98 7.96 -6.46
C VAL A 929 -24.13 9.17 -6.07
N ALA A 930 -24.42 10.35 -6.65
CA ALA A 930 -23.72 11.58 -6.30
C ALA A 930 -23.94 11.93 -4.82
N GLN A 931 -25.18 11.89 -4.33
CA GLN A 931 -25.48 12.18 -2.92
C GLN A 931 -24.77 11.24 -1.96
N TYR A 932 -24.71 9.94 -2.29
CA TYR A 932 -23.99 8.96 -1.47
C TYR A 932 -22.51 9.30 -1.34
N TRP A 933 -21.84 9.66 -2.43
CA TRP A 933 -20.39 9.89 -2.41
C TRP A 933 -20.00 11.28 -1.91
N THR A 934 -20.85 12.31 -2.00
CA THR A 934 -20.46 13.69 -1.66
C THR A 934 -21.17 14.32 -0.45
N ASN A 935 -22.36 13.84 -0.10
CA ASN A 935 -23.24 14.48 0.89
C ASN A 935 -23.77 13.56 2.00
N GLU A 936 -23.53 12.23 1.95
CA GLU A 936 -23.88 11.35 3.07
C GLU A 936 -23.18 11.86 4.36
N LYS A 937 -23.85 11.78 5.50
CA LYS A 937 -23.35 12.34 6.78
C LYS A 937 -21.92 11.92 7.15
N ARG A 938 -21.49 10.74 6.71
CA ARG A 938 -20.14 10.18 6.96
C ARG A 938 -19.11 10.52 5.87
N LYS A 939 -19.51 11.24 4.82
CA LYS A 939 -18.72 11.56 3.62
C LYS A 939 -18.85 13.03 3.21
N VAL A 940 -19.03 13.93 4.17
CA VAL A 940 -19.17 15.36 3.88
C VAL A 940 -17.83 15.90 3.39
N GLN A 941 -17.79 16.27 2.11
CA GLN A 941 -16.60 16.81 1.46
C GLN A 941 -16.58 18.35 1.48
N PRO A 942 -15.47 19.03 1.79
CA PRO A 942 -15.37 20.48 1.66
C PRO A 942 -15.39 20.91 0.18
N LEU A 943 -15.78 22.16 -0.08
CA LEU A 943 -15.65 22.76 -1.41
C LEU A 943 -14.19 22.88 -1.81
N GLN A 944 -13.88 22.46 -3.03
CA GLN A 944 -12.54 22.50 -3.61
C GLN A 944 -12.30 23.82 -4.34
N SER A 945 -11.06 24.30 -4.25
CA SER A 945 -10.55 25.39 -5.07
C SER A 945 -10.42 24.95 -6.53
N MET A 946 -10.76 25.81 -7.48
CA MET A 946 -10.79 25.49 -8.91
C MET A 946 -10.40 26.70 -9.77
N GLY A 947 -9.85 26.44 -10.95
CA GLY A 947 -9.61 27.47 -11.97
C GLY A 947 -8.26 28.19 -11.85
N LEU A 948 -8.14 29.31 -12.56
CA LEU A 948 -6.93 30.14 -12.62
C LEU A 948 -7.02 31.31 -11.63
N GLN A 949 -6.19 31.29 -10.59
CA GLN A 949 -6.11 32.37 -9.60
C GLN A 949 -5.00 33.40 -9.93
N GLY A 950 -3.93 32.98 -10.62
CA GLY A 950 -2.84 33.89 -10.97
C GLY A 950 -1.84 34.12 -9.83
N PRO A 951 -1.04 35.20 -9.89
CA PRO A 951 -0.96 36.16 -11.00
C PRO A 951 -0.26 35.60 -12.24
N VAL A 952 -0.67 36.06 -13.43
CA VAL A 952 -0.12 35.61 -14.72
C VAL A 952 0.92 36.59 -15.24
N HIS A 953 2.11 36.09 -15.59
CA HIS A 953 3.22 36.89 -16.11
C HIS A 953 3.85 36.28 -17.36
N VAL A 954 4.20 37.12 -18.33
CA VAL A 954 5.04 36.77 -19.48
C VAL A 954 6.38 37.48 -19.35
N TYR A 955 7.52 36.79 -19.47
CA TYR A 955 8.85 37.39 -19.24
C TYR A 955 9.98 36.70 -19.98
#